data_AF-A0A5D2QTV3-F1
#
_entry.id   AF-A0A5D2QTV3-F1
#
_cell.length_a   1.000
_cell.length_b   1.000
_cell.length_c   1.000
_cell.angle_alpha   90.00
_cell.angle_beta   90.00
_cell.angle_gamma   90.00
#
_symmetry.space_group_name_H-M   'P 1'
#
loop_
_entity.id
_entity.type
_entity.pdbx_description
1 polymer ?
#
loop_
_entity_poly.entity_id
_entity_poly.type
_entity_poly.pdbx_seq_one_letter_code
_entity_poly.pdbx_strand_id
1 'polypeptide(L)'
;MRITLYVTNQAMECASPYLRYFFCYGEIVQDFTNQRNALKLRKQRVDTRVDEAKRQIEVIYEDVEDWLKRAEKELEETQNLQDEIDRVKCFKWCPQWGWRYCLSKKLAEKTPIISQLLGTSNFAQVGYRGSYQGIEFITSMDFMDSVSSKSALNQIMEAINAKDVNMIGLYGMPGVGKTTLAKEVGKHVGGKKLFNNVVMFTVSQNPNINEIQDKVADIFGLKFQTKTQEGRAEELWLRLKVEKDIFIIVDNLWKEIKLERFGIPFGVEHEGCKILLTTRHQQVCTKMNCQKEIHLGILSEDEAWVLFRDQAGLEGNSSALNNEAKEVAAQCKGLPLAIVVVARALKGEGLDLNGWKAVNQRFKDSRHLDNEVFGDVLQPLKLSYDYLKKGNNQTTENDIQMCFLLCSLFPEDTEIPIEGLIMCGIGVGLFPNANSIEDKRNEIGMALKKLQKSGLLLEIDGAERIRMHDVVRDFAHWLTSTGENRIMVKDKLKEWPDMVESFECYTAIALWNCSSNIKFPDKVEFSKLKTLFLEGEDWDDLLVVSSTFFEEMKALQVLYLRNVSFSAKGFPSLPNLKTLCCDSCELKNFPSSLTNLEILALFDTEIDEISEELVKLSTLKYLRLSKDQFYEESEMRIHPSLLSRLTSLQELHLQSKITINLLELNSLSCLTALSLRLSTDQFSQEDFVFPKLQMYTIVVNGDFTYESAFRTLKIHDFSSSLSAFSNLFYNVEKLKLENVSGQKNIVPSIGEMGVNELTSLKLQSCDDMEFLTVITRDQGPSVALCNLVELNIRSMVSLKGLCFGLSPTRFLQNLKQVIIKYCQQLQVIFQINELSENVQCQIALLSNLAILNLDLLPNLESIWKLEPSHQEIVSLTRLKVVTISNCDKLKTIFSPCLSQSMLHLQELTISYCDKVEQVIGFVQEEEIIENDYPLCCWPKLEILRIKFCESLKYVCVNTLTLGRESLKYVSIKSCPKLIQVFNTEQNKYGQDILLPGLGSQIRDCSFLEHLIEEAEKVDDIYVSNMKNHYPLFRPKLRSVTIKSCENLKYLCSSTLAQRLPNLNYISIEDCPRLIQVFNMETNKDEFELQNLCWPKLEILRIVNCQILKYVLPNTLLNVPFLQYLEVLNCPQFSCFIVQAPLIKVLFKLFAFCIWIREVVFSITWDM
;
A
#
# COMPACT_ATOMS: atom_id res chain seq x y z
N MET A 1 34.23 -79.83 -3.58
CA MET A 1 33.30 -79.11 -4.48
C MET A 1 32.11 -78.47 -3.76
N ARG A 2 31.31 -79.20 -2.94
CA ARG A 2 30.15 -78.61 -2.22
C ARG A 2 30.50 -77.57 -1.14
N ILE A 3 31.60 -77.73 -0.42
CA ILE A 3 32.07 -76.73 0.57
C ILE A 3 32.55 -75.45 -0.13
N THR A 4 33.23 -75.59 -1.27
CA THR A 4 33.70 -74.45 -2.08
C THR A 4 32.52 -73.62 -2.60
N LEU A 5 31.43 -74.28 -3.04
CA LEU A 5 30.21 -73.62 -3.54
C LEU A 5 29.40 -72.93 -2.42
N TYR A 6 29.34 -73.53 -1.24
CA TYR A 6 28.67 -72.95 -0.07
C TYR A 6 29.40 -71.72 0.47
N VAL A 7 30.74 -71.78 0.56
CA VAL A 7 31.58 -70.65 0.96
C VAL A 7 31.54 -69.53 -0.08
N THR A 8 31.49 -69.84 -1.39
CA THR A 8 31.31 -68.79 -2.41
C THR A 8 29.92 -68.17 -2.39
N ASN A 9 28.85 -68.94 -2.14
CA ASN A 9 27.50 -68.39 -2.02
C ASN A 9 27.31 -67.54 -0.75
N GLN A 10 27.83 -67.96 0.41
CA GLN A 10 27.81 -67.11 1.62
C GLN A 10 28.71 -65.88 1.47
N ALA A 11 29.88 -66.01 0.82
CA ALA A 11 30.71 -64.86 0.51
C ALA A 11 30.03 -63.90 -0.48
N MET A 12 29.26 -64.39 -1.46
CA MET A 12 28.45 -63.54 -2.35
C MET A 12 27.28 -62.88 -1.62
N GLU A 13 26.57 -63.56 -0.71
CA GLU A 13 25.51 -62.95 0.09
C GLU A 13 26.04 -61.88 1.07
N CYS A 14 27.17 -62.13 1.74
CA CYS A 14 27.81 -61.14 2.61
C CYS A 14 28.49 -59.99 1.85
N ALA A 15 29.02 -60.24 0.64
CA ALA A 15 29.63 -59.21 -0.19
C ALA A 15 28.62 -58.43 -1.05
N SER A 16 27.41 -58.96 -1.30
CA SER A 16 26.37 -58.38 -2.17
C SER A 16 26.07 -56.89 -1.91
N PRO A 17 25.88 -56.41 -0.66
CA PRO A 17 25.65 -54.98 -0.39
C PRO A 17 26.87 -54.12 -0.74
N TYR A 18 28.08 -54.64 -0.52
CA TYR A 18 29.33 -53.95 -0.80
C TYR A 18 29.63 -53.91 -2.30
N LEU A 19 29.32 -54.99 -3.03
CA LEU A 19 29.41 -55.07 -4.48
C LEU A 19 28.45 -54.08 -5.16
N ARG A 20 27.28 -53.81 -4.57
CA ARG A 20 26.31 -52.81 -5.07
C ARG A 20 26.93 -51.40 -5.17
N TYR A 21 27.73 -50.98 -4.19
CA TYR A 21 28.43 -49.69 -4.23
C TYR A 21 29.48 -49.61 -5.36
N PHE A 22 29.99 -50.74 -5.84
CA PHE A 22 30.90 -50.78 -6.99
C PHE A 22 30.17 -50.82 -8.33
N PHE A 23 29.21 -51.74 -8.48
CA PHE A 23 28.59 -52.06 -9.77
C PHE A 23 27.34 -51.23 -10.09
N CYS A 24 26.64 -50.69 -9.09
CA CYS A 24 25.44 -49.85 -9.25
C CYS A 24 25.75 -48.36 -9.03
N TYR A 25 27.00 -47.92 -9.18
CA TYR A 25 27.42 -46.53 -8.97
C TYR A 25 26.52 -45.53 -9.72
N GLY A 26 26.21 -45.81 -10.99
CA GLY A 26 25.35 -44.93 -11.81
C GLY A 26 23.93 -44.79 -11.26
N GLU A 27 23.33 -45.87 -10.78
CA GLU A 27 21.98 -45.84 -10.19
C GLU A 27 21.96 -45.08 -8.87
N ILE A 28 22.95 -45.30 -8.00
CA ILE A 28 23.06 -44.63 -6.69
C ILE A 28 23.28 -43.12 -6.86
N VAL A 29 24.16 -42.74 -7.81
CA VAL A 29 24.38 -41.33 -8.17
C VAL A 29 23.10 -40.71 -8.71
N GLN A 30 22.41 -41.39 -9.62
CA GLN A 30 21.18 -40.88 -10.21
C GLN A 30 20.09 -40.68 -9.16
N ASP A 31 19.89 -41.67 -8.26
CA ASP A 31 18.88 -41.59 -7.20
C ASP A 31 19.18 -40.45 -6.23
N PHE A 32 20.43 -40.34 -5.75
CA PHE A 32 20.85 -39.23 -4.90
C PHE A 32 20.64 -37.87 -5.59
N THR A 33 21.11 -37.71 -6.83
CA THR A 33 20.97 -36.45 -7.58
C THR A 33 19.49 -36.10 -7.80
N ASN A 34 18.64 -37.09 -8.10
CA ASN A 34 17.20 -36.89 -8.26
C ASN A 34 16.55 -36.42 -6.95
N GLN A 35 16.83 -37.10 -5.83
CA GLN A 35 16.24 -36.76 -4.54
C GLN A 35 16.72 -35.40 -4.03
N ARG A 36 18.02 -35.10 -4.18
CA ARG A 36 18.60 -33.80 -3.82
C ARG A 36 17.99 -32.65 -4.64
N ASN A 37 17.83 -32.85 -5.95
CA ASN A 37 17.15 -31.87 -6.82
C ASN A 37 15.68 -31.70 -6.46
N ALA A 38 14.98 -32.78 -6.11
CA ALA A 38 13.60 -32.71 -5.62
C ALA A 38 13.50 -31.91 -4.31
N LEU A 39 14.45 -32.10 -3.37
CA LEU A 39 14.50 -31.33 -2.12
C LEU A 39 14.76 -29.84 -2.40
N LYS A 40 15.68 -29.52 -3.31
CA LYS A 40 15.97 -28.15 -3.75
C LYS A 40 14.72 -27.46 -4.32
N LEU A 41 14.01 -28.11 -5.24
CA LEU A 41 12.77 -27.59 -5.82
C LEU A 41 11.65 -27.45 -4.78
N ARG A 42 11.54 -28.41 -3.85
CA ARG A 42 10.54 -28.35 -2.79
C ARG A 42 10.81 -27.20 -1.83
N LYS A 43 12.06 -27.02 -1.42
CA LYS A 43 12.49 -25.88 -0.59
C LYS A 43 12.14 -24.56 -1.25
N GLN A 44 12.45 -24.39 -2.55
CA GLN A 44 12.07 -23.19 -3.31
C GLN A 44 10.56 -22.92 -3.30
N ARG A 45 9.73 -23.96 -3.43
CA ARG A 45 8.26 -23.79 -3.34
C ARG A 45 7.81 -23.33 -1.95
N VAL A 46 8.37 -23.92 -0.89
CA VAL A 46 8.04 -23.51 0.49
C VAL A 46 8.55 -22.09 0.77
N ASP A 47 9.77 -21.74 0.34
CA ASP A 47 10.32 -20.38 0.40
C ASP A 47 9.40 -19.37 -0.32
N THR A 48 8.91 -19.72 -1.52
CA THR A 48 7.99 -18.85 -2.28
C THR A 48 6.68 -18.63 -1.52
N ARG A 49 6.10 -19.70 -0.93
CA ARG A 49 4.89 -19.58 -0.11
C ARG A 49 5.13 -18.77 1.15
N VAL A 50 6.29 -18.91 1.78
CA VAL A 50 6.70 -18.11 2.95
C VAL A 50 6.87 -16.64 2.57
N ASP A 51 7.46 -16.34 1.42
CA ASP A 51 7.58 -14.97 0.92
C ASP A 51 6.21 -14.36 0.55
N GLU A 52 5.30 -15.16 0.00
CA GLU A 52 3.91 -14.76 -0.24
C GLU A 52 3.19 -14.46 1.07
N ALA A 53 3.30 -15.34 2.07
CA ALA A 53 2.76 -15.14 3.40
C ALA A 53 3.34 -13.86 4.05
N LYS A 54 4.65 -13.62 3.95
CA LYS A 54 5.28 -12.37 4.43
C LYS A 54 4.78 -11.13 3.69
N ARG A 55 4.54 -11.20 2.38
CA ARG A 55 3.93 -10.11 1.60
C ARG A 55 2.49 -9.83 2.03
N GLN A 56 1.79 -10.87 2.50
CA GLN A 56 0.48 -10.77 3.14
C GLN A 56 0.56 -10.41 4.64
N ILE A 57 1.75 -10.07 5.15
CA ILE A 57 2.00 -9.67 6.55
C ILE A 57 1.66 -10.81 7.54
N GLU A 58 1.85 -12.06 7.11
CA GLU A 58 1.71 -13.24 7.98
C GLU A 58 3.00 -13.53 8.73
N VAL A 59 2.85 -14.00 9.98
CA VAL A 59 3.89 -14.57 10.83
C VAL A 59 4.04 -16.05 10.47
N ILE A 60 5.27 -16.50 10.22
CA ILE A 60 5.56 -17.87 9.75
C ILE A 60 5.57 -18.85 10.92
N TYR A 61 5.03 -20.06 10.72
CA TYR A 61 5.06 -21.10 11.75
C TYR A 61 6.49 -21.60 12.02
N GLU A 62 6.79 -21.88 13.30
CA GLU A 62 8.13 -22.31 13.73
C GLU A 62 8.57 -23.64 13.09
N ASP A 63 7.65 -24.57 12.84
CA ASP A 63 7.94 -25.87 12.22
C ASP A 63 8.32 -25.74 10.74
N VAL A 64 7.72 -24.77 10.03
CA VAL A 64 8.08 -24.40 8.65
C VAL A 64 9.47 -23.78 8.63
N GLU A 65 9.78 -22.87 9.55
CA GLU A 65 11.12 -22.30 9.67
C GLU A 65 12.19 -23.35 10.01
N ASP A 66 11.88 -24.27 10.93
CA ASP A 66 12.78 -25.37 11.29
C ASP A 66 12.99 -26.34 10.13
N TRP A 67 11.95 -26.67 9.37
CA TRP A 67 12.07 -27.50 8.18
C TRP A 67 12.94 -26.83 7.10
N LEU A 68 12.75 -25.52 6.84
CA LEU A 68 13.58 -24.77 5.91
C LEU A 68 15.05 -24.76 6.33
N LYS A 69 15.33 -24.59 7.64
CA LYS A 69 16.69 -24.67 8.21
C LYS A 69 17.31 -26.06 8.00
N ARG A 70 16.56 -27.14 8.27
CA ARG A 70 17.04 -28.52 8.07
C ARG A 70 17.26 -28.85 6.59
N ALA A 71 16.37 -28.42 5.70
CA ALA A 71 16.50 -28.62 4.26
C ALA A 71 17.70 -27.85 3.69
N GLU A 72 17.93 -26.61 4.11
CA GLU A 72 19.14 -25.86 3.73
C GLU A 72 20.40 -26.57 4.19
N LYS A 73 20.45 -26.96 5.47
CA LYS A 73 21.61 -27.65 6.05
C LYS A 73 21.96 -28.94 5.30
N GLU A 74 20.98 -29.80 5.01
CA GLU A 74 21.25 -31.03 4.25
C GLU A 74 21.65 -30.75 2.80
N LEU A 75 21.12 -29.70 2.16
CA LEU A 75 21.56 -29.29 0.81
C LEU A 75 23.01 -28.79 0.81
N GLU A 76 23.42 -28.01 1.83
CA GLU A 76 24.80 -27.55 2.02
C GLU A 76 25.76 -28.74 2.27
N GLU A 77 25.44 -29.61 3.24
CA GLU A 77 26.28 -30.78 3.57
C GLU A 77 26.49 -31.72 2.38
N THR A 78 25.49 -31.82 1.50
CA THR A 78 25.52 -32.70 0.33
C THR A 78 26.08 -32.05 -0.93
N GLN A 79 26.41 -30.75 -0.91
CA GLN A 79 26.99 -30.04 -2.06
C GLN A 79 28.35 -30.59 -2.46
N ASN A 80 29.22 -30.83 -1.49
CA ASN A 80 30.55 -31.42 -1.74
C ASN A 80 30.47 -32.77 -2.48
N LEU A 81 29.48 -33.60 -2.16
CA LEU A 81 29.26 -34.89 -2.81
C LEU A 81 28.80 -34.73 -4.27
N GLN A 82 27.95 -33.75 -4.54
CA GLN A 82 27.53 -33.42 -5.90
C GLN A 82 28.66 -32.84 -6.74
N ASP A 83 29.50 -31.97 -6.16
CA ASP A 83 30.67 -31.43 -6.85
C ASP A 83 31.69 -32.54 -7.17
N GLU A 84 31.79 -33.56 -6.31
CA GLU A 84 32.59 -34.76 -6.58
C GLU A 84 32.03 -35.57 -7.77
N ILE A 85 30.70 -35.73 -7.84
CA ILE A 85 30.01 -36.38 -8.97
C ILE A 85 30.27 -35.63 -10.28
N ASP A 86 30.13 -34.30 -10.27
CA ASP A 86 30.21 -33.47 -11.48
C ASP A 86 31.66 -33.31 -11.97
N ARG A 87 32.66 -33.30 -11.08
CA ARG A 87 34.08 -33.35 -11.46
C ARG A 87 34.44 -34.58 -12.29
N VAL A 88 33.82 -35.73 -12.02
CA VAL A 88 34.13 -36.98 -12.72
C VAL A 88 33.47 -37.10 -14.09
N LYS A 89 32.40 -36.35 -14.37
CA LYS A 89 31.83 -36.26 -15.74
C LYS A 89 32.83 -35.69 -16.76
N CYS A 90 33.86 -34.95 -16.30
CA CYS A 90 34.88 -34.32 -17.15
C CYS A 90 36.13 -35.19 -17.43
N PHE A 91 36.31 -36.33 -16.76
CA PHE A 91 37.49 -37.20 -16.95
C PHE A 91 37.12 -38.49 -17.70
N LYS A 92 37.46 -38.57 -18.99
CA LYS A 92 37.18 -39.75 -19.83
C LYS A 92 38.16 -40.93 -19.67
N TRP A 93 39.24 -40.83 -18.89
CA TRP A 93 40.25 -41.90 -18.78
C TRP A 93 40.79 -42.11 -17.36
N CYS A 94 40.18 -43.05 -16.61
CA CYS A 94 40.78 -44.07 -15.72
C CYS A 94 39.80 -44.51 -14.60
N PRO A 95 39.67 -45.82 -14.27
CA PRO A 95 38.70 -46.29 -13.28
C PRO A 95 39.32 -46.37 -11.87
N GLN A 96 39.01 -45.42 -11.00
CA GLN A 96 39.31 -45.54 -9.56
C GLN A 96 38.16 -46.28 -8.83
N TRP A 97 38.20 -47.61 -8.82
CA TRP A 97 37.15 -48.45 -8.20
C TRP A 97 36.96 -48.18 -6.70
N GLY A 98 38.05 -47.93 -5.96
CA GLY A 98 37.97 -47.58 -4.54
C GLY A 98 37.29 -46.25 -4.27
N TRP A 99 37.45 -45.27 -5.17
CA TRP A 99 36.78 -43.99 -5.09
C TRP A 99 35.26 -44.12 -5.32
N ARG A 100 34.85 -44.89 -6.36
CA ARG A 100 33.43 -45.16 -6.64
C ARG A 100 32.72 -45.79 -5.45
N TYR A 101 33.36 -46.76 -4.81
CA TYR A 101 32.82 -47.39 -3.61
C TYR A 101 32.66 -46.39 -2.45
N CYS A 102 33.69 -45.61 -2.15
CA CYS A 102 33.64 -44.62 -1.07
C CYS A 102 32.56 -43.57 -1.32
N LEU A 103 32.44 -43.06 -2.54
CA LEU A 103 31.42 -42.07 -2.90
C LEU A 103 30.02 -42.71 -2.89
N SER A 104 29.80 -43.84 -3.56
CA SER A 104 28.50 -44.52 -3.56
C SER A 104 28.01 -44.89 -2.17
N LYS A 105 28.91 -45.26 -1.25
CA LYS A 105 28.55 -45.50 0.14
C LYS A 105 28.03 -44.22 0.83
N LYS A 106 28.76 -43.11 0.71
CA LYS A 106 28.34 -41.81 1.27
C LYS A 106 27.02 -41.31 0.68
N LEU A 107 26.84 -41.47 -0.64
CA LEU A 107 25.60 -41.10 -1.33
C LEU A 107 24.42 -41.92 -0.77
N ALA A 108 24.58 -43.24 -0.68
CA ALA A 108 23.55 -44.13 -0.14
C ALA A 108 23.23 -43.90 1.34
N GLU A 109 24.17 -43.37 2.14
CA GLU A 109 23.93 -42.96 3.53
C GLU A 109 23.12 -41.67 3.63
N LYS A 110 23.32 -40.71 2.70
CA LYS A 110 22.63 -39.42 2.69
C LYS A 110 21.25 -39.45 2.03
N THR A 111 21.06 -40.29 1.01
CA THR A 111 19.79 -40.40 0.27
C THR A 111 18.56 -40.60 1.18
N PRO A 112 18.54 -41.49 2.20
CA PRO A 112 17.38 -41.69 3.06
C PRO A 112 17.01 -40.44 3.90
N ILE A 113 18.00 -39.64 4.31
CA ILE A 113 17.79 -38.42 5.08
C ILE A 113 17.08 -37.37 4.23
N ILE A 114 17.52 -37.21 2.98
CA ILE A 114 16.85 -36.35 1.98
C ILE A 114 15.42 -36.84 1.73
N SER A 115 15.23 -38.16 1.57
CA SER A 115 13.92 -38.77 1.39
C SER A 115 12.97 -38.49 2.57
N GLN A 116 13.47 -38.55 3.81
CA GLN A 116 12.69 -38.25 5.00
C GLN A 116 12.25 -36.78 5.05
N LEU A 117 13.14 -35.83 4.70
CA LEU A 117 12.81 -34.40 4.62
C LEU A 117 11.78 -34.11 3.53
N LEU A 118 11.86 -34.81 2.40
CA LEU A 118 10.85 -34.74 1.35
C LEU A 118 9.49 -35.24 1.85
N GLY A 119 9.47 -36.29 2.67
CA GLY A 119 8.25 -36.82 3.29
C GLY A 119 7.56 -35.83 4.25
N THR A 120 8.33 -35.00 4.96
CA THR A 120 7.79 -34.02 5.94
C THR A 120 7.54 -32.63 5.35
N SER A 121 7.70 -32.45 4.05
CA SER A 121 7.70 -31.14 3.37
C SER A 121 6.31 -30.59 2.97
N ASN A 122 5.23 -31.24 3.40
CA ASN A 122 3.87 -30.89 2.97
C ASN A 122 3.15 -30.04 4.03
N PHE A 123 3.28 -28.72 3.93
CA PHE A 123 2.60 -27.76 4.79
C PHE A 123 1.28 -27.31 4.15
N ALA A 124 0.16 -27.49 4.84
CA ALA A 124 -1.14 -26.95 4.39
C ALA A 124 -1.10 -25.42 4.35
N GLN A 125 -0.56 -24.79 5.40
CA GLN A 125 -0.36 -23.36 5.54
C GLN A 125 1.04 -23.08 6.08
N VAL A 126 1.64 -21.95 5.70
CA VAL A 126 3.03 -21.60 6.06
C VAL A 126 3.13 -20.46 7.09
N GLY A 127 2.07 -19.68 7.30
CA GLY A 127 2.02 -18.61 8.28
C GLY A 127 0.59 -18.25 8.68
N TYR A 128 0.43 -17.32 9.61
CA TYR A 128 -0.85 -16.82 10.11
C TYR A 128 -0.81 -15.29 10.23
N ARG A 129 -1.94 -14.60 10.09
CA ARG A 129 -1.97 -13.12 10.18
C ARG A 129 -1.61 -12.61 11.58
N GLY A 130 -0.74 -11.59 11.65
CA GLY A 130 -0.48 -10.83 12.88
C GLY A 130 -1.57 -9.78 13.17
N SER A 131 -1.60 -9.22 14.39
CA SER A 131 -2.55 -8.17 14.76
C SER A 131 -2.20 -6.82 14.10
N TYR A 132 -3.23 -6.13 13.61
CA TYR A 132 -3.08 -4.82 12.96
C TYR A 132 -3.12 -3.67 13.98
N GLN A 133 -2.28 -2.65 13.80
CA GLN A 133 -2.49 -1.35 14.44
C GLN A 133 -3.32 -0.48 13.49
N GLY A 134 -4.48 0.03 13.94
CA GLY A 134 -5.41 0.79 13.11
C GLY A 134 -4.75 1.97 12.39
N ILE A 135 -4.94 2.07 11.06
CA ILE A 135 -4.39 3.13 10.20
C ILE A 135 -4.81 4.52 10.69
N GLU A 136 -5.98 4.62 11.34
CA GLU A 136 -6.57 5.84 11.88
C GLU A 136 -5.66 6.60 12.86
N PHE A 137 -4.68 5.93 13.46
CA PHE A 137 -3.71 6.54 14.39
C PHE A 137 -2.42 7.03 13.71
N ILE A 138 -2.16 6.61 12.47
CA ILE A 138 -0.92 6.91 11.74
C ILE A 138 -1.05 8.21 10.94
N THR A 139 -2.25 8.52 10.44
CA THR A 139 -2.50 9.62 9.49
C THR A 139 -2.86 10.96 10.13
N SER A 140 -3.01 11.05 11.45
CA SER A 140 -3.41 12.31 12.12
C SER A 140 -2.28 13.35 12.12
N MET A 141 -2.36 14.31 11.18
CA MET A 141 -1.53 15.53 11.13
C MET A 141 -2.30 16.80 11.58
N ASP A 142 -3.62 16.69 11.81
CA ASP A 142 -4.51 17.84 12.04
C ASP A 142 -4.73 18.20 13.53
N PHE A 143 -3.99 17.57 14.45
CA PHE A 143 -4.14 17.87 15.88
C PHE A 143 -3.50 19.21 16.21
N MET A 144 -4.34 20.21 16.50
CA MET A 144 -3.87 21.49 17.02
C MET A 144 -3.81 21.47 18.55
N ASP A 145 -2.62 21.71 19.07
CA ASP A 145 -2.34 21.94 20.48
C ASP A 145 -3.10 23.16 21.01
N SER A 146 -4.04 22.94 21.93
CA SER A 146 -4.70 23.99 22.72
C SER A 146 -4.53 23.73 24.22
N VAL A 147 -4.71 24.74 25.07
CA VAL A 147 -4.67 24.63 26.52
C VAL A 147 -5.70 23.60 27.00
N SER A 148 -6.90 23.66 26.43
CA SER A 148 -7.99 22.72 26.71
C SER A 148 -7.65 21.29 26.28
N SER A 149 -7.17 21.09 25.04
CA SER A 149 -6.81 19.76 24.53
C SER A 149 -5.58 19.16 25.22
N LYS A 150 -4.56 19.95 25.57
CA LYS A 150 -3.40 19.50 26.36
C LYS A 150 -3.81 19.09 27.76
N SER A 151 -4.65 19.88 28.42
CA SER A 151 -5.18 19.55 29.74
C SER A 151 -6.00 18.25 29.69
N ALA A 152 -6.89 18.11 28.71
CA ALA A 152 -7.68 16.91 28.52
C ALA A 152 -6.80 15.69 28.19
N LEU A 153 -5.82 15.82 27.29
CA LEU A 153 -4.86 14.76 26.95
C LEU A 153 -4.10 14.29 28.19
N ASN A 154 -3.56 15.22 28.99
CA ASN A 154 -2.84 14.87 30.21
C ASN A 154 -3.73 14.14 31.20
N GLN A 155 -4.95 14.63 31.43
CA GLN A 155 -5.92 13.97 32.32
C GLN A 155 -6.31 12.57 31.81
N ILE A 156 -6.47 12.39 30.49
CA ILE A 156 -6.73 11.08 29.89
C ILE A 156 -5.52 10.16 30.13
N MET A 157 -4.30 10.63 29.87
CA MET A 157 -3.09 9.82 30.06
C MET A 157 -2.85 9.44 31.53
N GLU A 158 -3.17 10.34 32.47
CA GLU A 158 -3.16 10.03 33.90
C GLU A 158 -4.19 8.95 34.25
N ALA A 159 -5.42 9.09 33.76
CA ALA A 159 -6.50 8.13 33.98
C ALA A 159 -6.23 6.75 33.34
N ILE A 160 -5.57 6.71 32.18
CA ILE A 160 -5.16 5.47 31.54
C ILE A 160 -4.16 4.70 32.43
N ASN A 161 -3.30 5.38 33.19
CA ASN A 161 -2.32 4.73 34.07
C ASN A 161 -2.86 4.42 35.48
N ALA A 162 -4.02 4.98 35.87
CA ALA A 162 -4.64 4.74 37.16
C ALA A 162 -5.26 3.33 37.26
N LYS A 163 -5.04 2.61 38.37
CA LYS A 163 -5.51 1.21 38.52
C LYS A 163 -7.02 1.09 38.71
N ASP A 164 -7.66 2.14 39.22
CA ASP A 164 -9.08 2.21 39.57
C ASP A 164 -9.96 2.80 38.45
N VAL A 165 -9.37 3.19 37.31
CA VAL A 165 -10.07 3.79 36.18
C VAL A 165 -10.00 2.89 34.96
N ASN A 166 -11.12 2.27 34.61
CA ASN A 166 -11.23 1.42 33.42
C ASN A 166 -12.06 2.08 32.31
N MET A 167 -12.90 3.06 32.61
CA MET A 167 -13.69 3.81 31.63
C MET A 167 -13.54 5.31 31.82
N ILE A 168 -13.18 5.98 30.73
CA ILE A 168 -12.91 7.42 30.67
C ILE A 168 -13.91 8.03 29.68
N GLY A 169 -14.65 9.04 30.12
CA GLY A 169 -15.60 9.77 29.29
C GLY A 169 -15.07 11.14 28.89
N LEU A 170 -14.82 11.36 27.60
CA LEU A 170 -14.47 12.65 27.02
C LEU A 170 -15.73 13.31 26.45
N TYR A 171 -16.17 14.41 27.06
CA TYR A 171 -17.39 15.11 26.64
C TYR A 171 -17.13 16.58 26.32
N GLY A 172 -17.99 17.18 25.49
CA GLY A 172 -17.87 18.57 25.08
C GLY A 172 -18.73 18.90 23.87
N MET A 173 -18.79 20.18 23.51
CA MET A 173 -19.67 20.67 22.44
C MET A 173 -19.39 20.00 21.08
N PRO A 174 -20.38 19.87 20.19
CA PRO A 174 -20.18 19.36 18.83
C PRO A 174 -19.14 20.21 18.08
N GLY A 175 -18.20 19.59 17.35
CA GLY A 175 -17.17 20.31 16.59
C GLY A 175 -15.98 20.85 17.41
N VAL A 176 -15.88 20.52 18.71
CA VAL A 176 -14.79 20.96 19.59
C VAL A 176 -13.48 20.17 19.45
N GLY A 177 -13.47 19.08 18.65
CA GLY A 177 -12.26 18.27 18.40
C GLY A 177 -12.11 17.01 19.26
N LYS A 178 -13.20 16.47 19.83
CA LYS A 178 -13.17 15.24 20.66
C LYS A 178 -12.60 14.04 19.91
N THR A 179 -13.10 13.75 18.71
CA THR A 179 -12.61 12.66 17.86
C THR A 179 -11.14 12.84 17.51
N THR A 180 -10.72 14.07 17.19
CA THR A 180 -9.31 14.39 16.92
C THR A 180 -8.42 14.12 18.13
N LEU A 181 -8.86 14.52 19.33
CA LEU A 181 -8.13 14.23 20.57
C LEU A 181 -8.09 12.73 20.89
N ALA A 182 -9.19 12.00 20.69
CA ALA A 182 -9.23 10.55 20.91
C ALA A 182 -8.27 9.79 19.98
N LYS A 183 -8.17 10.19 18.71
CA LYS A 183 -7.18 9.66 17.77
C LYS A 183 -5.75 9.93 18.24
N GLU A 184 -5.45 11.14 18.71
CA GLU A 184 -4.11 11.47 19.23
C GLU A 184 -3.79 10.67 20.50
N VAL A 185 -4.77 10.42 21.37
CA VAL A 185 -4.61 9.51 22.52
C VAL A 185 -4.30 8.10 22.05
N GLY A 186 -5.07 7.54 21.11
CA GLY A 186 -4.82 6.20 20.57
C GLY A 186 -3.42 6.05 19.97
N LYS A 187 -2.95 7.07 19.26
CA LYS A 187 -1.59 7.16 18.73
C LYS A 187 -0.53 7.19 19.84
N HIS A 188 -0.72 8.00 20.88
CA HIS A 188 0.19 8.01 22.03
C HIS A 188 0.24 6.68 22.78
N VAL A 189 -0.92 6.05 22.98
CA VAL A 189 -1.06 4.76 23.65
C VAL A 189 -0.38 3.65 22.86
N GLY A 190 -0.65 3.56 21.55
CA GLY A 190 -0.04 2.58 20.65
C GLY A 190 1.47 2.79 20.47
N GLY A 191 1.90 4.05 20.30
CA GLY A 191 3.33 4.39 20.13
C GLY A 191 4.19 4.11 21.37
N LYS A 192 3.64 4.30 22.57
CA LYS A 192 4.29 3.94 23.84
C LYS A 192 4.13 2.45 24.19
N LYS A 193 3.37 1.68 23.39
CA LYS A 193 3.02 0.27 23.65
C LYS A 193 2.48 0.04 25.07
N LEU A 194 1.59 0.93 25.51
CA LEU A 194 0.94 0.81 26.83
C LEU A 194 -0.07 -0.35 26.87
N PHE A 195 -0.61 -0.71 25.71
CA PHE A 195 -1.51 -1.85 25.52
C PHE A 195 -1.06 -2.64 24.30
N ASN A 196 -1.27 -3.96 24.32
CA ASN A 196 -0.96 -4.82 23.17
C ASN A 196 -1.78 -4.48 21.93
N ASN A 197 -3.06 -4.15 22.11
CA ASN A 197 -3.97 -3.79 21.02
C ASN A 197 -4.74 -2.51 21.34
N VAL A 198 -4.87 -1.64 20.34
CA VAL A 198 -5.68 -0.41 20.39
C VAL A 198 -6.76 -0.49 19.31
N VAL A 199 -8.01 -0.36 19.72
CA VAL A 199 -9.19 -0.47 18.87
C VAL A 199 -9.92 0.87 18.89
N MET A 200 -10.37 1.35 17.73
CA MET A 200 -11.27 2.51 17.64
C MET A 200 -12.43 2.17 16.71
N PHE A 201 -13.64 2.53 17.12
CA PHE A 201 -14.82 2.49 16.27
C PHE A 201 -15.79 3.60 16.65
N THR A 202 -16.54 4.08 15.66
CA THR A 202 -17.57 5.11 15.86
C THR A 202 -18.93 4.47 16.08
N VAL A 203 -19.69 4.99 17.05
CA VAL A 203 -21.06 4.57 17.34
C VAL A 203 -22.02 5.69 16.93
N SER A 204 -22.59 5.58 15.73
CA SER A 204 -23.64 6.51 15.27
C SER A 204 -24.91 6.39 16.13
N GLN A 205 -25.92 7.25 15.92
CA GLN A 205 -27.21 7.15 16.61
C GLN A 205 -27.87 5.76 16.45
N ASN A 206 -27.60 5.13 15.29
CA ASN A 206 -28.15 3.87 14.83
C ASN A 206 -27.02 2.92 14.38
N PRO A 207 -26.19 2.40 15.31
CA PRO A 207 -24.97 1.69 14.95
C PRO A 207 -25.24 0.39 14.17
N ASN A 208 -24.52 0.14 13.08
CA ASN A 208 -24.47 -1.18 12.45
C ASN A 208 -23.52 -2.07 13.26
N ILE A 209 -24.10 -2.97 14.06
CA ILE A 209 -23.32 -3.73 15.04
C ILE A 209 -22.50 -4.82 14.35
N ASN A 210 -22.99 -5.39 13.25
CA ASN A 210 -22.23 -6.38 12.49
C ASN A 210 -20.96 -5.75 11.91
N GLU A 211 -21.08 -4.55 11.32
CA GLU A 211 -19.92 -3.82 10.78
C GLU A 211 -18.91 -3.44 11.87
N ILE A 212 -19.39 -3.02 13.05
CA ILE A 212 -18.52 -2.75 14.20
C ILE A 212 -17.83 -4.05 14.66
N GLN A 213 -18.58 -5.14 14.78
CA GLN A 213 -18.03 -6.45 15.15
C GLN A 213 -16.98 -6.92 14.14
N ASP A 214 -17.21 -6.73 12.83
CA ASP A 214 -16.24 -7.05 11.77
C ASP A 214 -14.96 -6.22 11.94
N LYS A 215 -15.09 -4.89 12.11
CA LYS A 215 -13.94 -4.00 12.34
C LYS A 215 -13.12 -4.41 13.56
N VAL A 216 -13.78 -4.78 14.65
CA VAL A 216 -13.08 -5.24 15.86
C VAL A 216 -12.46 -6.62 15.61
N ALA A 217 -13.20 -7.56 15.01
CA ALA A 217 -12.72 -8.91 14.73
C ALA A 217 -11.48 -8.94 13.84
N ASP A 218 -11.43 -8.06 12.83
CA ASP A 218 -10.28 -7.92 11.91
C ASP A 218 -8.98 -7.56 12.65
N ILE A 219 -9.06 -6.71 13.69
CA ILE A 219 -7.89 -6.33 14.51
C ILE A 219 -7.33 -7.56 15.26
N PHE A 220 -8.20 -8.46 15.70
CA PHE A 220 -7.82 -9.67 16.45
C PHE A 220 -7.68 -10.92 15.58
N GLY A 221 -7.85 -10.79 14.26
CA GLY A 221 -7.79 -11.90 13.30
C GLY A 221 -8.90 -12.94 13.47
N LEU A 222 -10.04 -12.56 14.04
CA LEU A 222 -11.19 -13.45 14.25
C LEU A 222 -12.04 -13.52 12.99
N LYS A 223 -12.39 -14.74 12.55
CA LYS A 223 -13.40 -14.99 11.53
C LYS A 223 -14.63 -15.59 12.19
N PHE A 224 -15.77 -14.93 12.05
CA PHE A 224 -17.01 -15.41 12.64
C PHE A 224 -17.48 -16.71 11.98
N GLN A 225 -17.88 -17.69 12.80
CA GLN A 225 -18.52 -18.91 12.28
C GLN A 225 -20.04 -18.74 12.15
N THR A 226 -20.63 -17.97 13.05
CA THR A 226 -22.05 -17.59 13.00
C THR A 226 -22.29 -16.27 12.28
N LYS A 227 -23.48 -16.15 11.67
CA LYS A 227 -23.98 -14.91 11.06
C LYS A 227 -24.89 -14.11 12.00
N THR A 228 -25.34 -14.69 13.12
CA THR A 228 -26.24 -14.02 14.06
C THR A 228 -25.48 -12.97 14.88
N GLN A 229 -26.13 -11.84 15.18
CA GLN A 229 -25.51 -10.74 15.92
C GLN A 229 -25.03 -11.20 17.31
N GLU A 230 -25.85 -11.99 18.02
CA GLU A 230 -25.57 -12.50 19.35
C GLU A 230 -24.42 -13.52 19.34
N GLY A 231 -24.44 -14.46 18.41
CA GLY A 231 -23.38 -15.46 18.30
C GLY A 231 -22.03 -14.81 17.95
N ARG A 232 -22.05 -13.79 17.09
CA ARG A 232 -20.86 -13.00 16.75
C ARG A 232 -20.35 -12.24 17.97
N ALA A 233 -21.24 -11.65 18.76
CA ALA A 233 -20.87 -11.00 20.01
C ALA A 233 -20.22 -11.99 21.00
N GLU A 234 -20.74 -13.21 21.13
CA GLU A 234 -20.17 -14.26 22.00
C GLU A 234 -18.78 -14.71 21.53
N GLU A 235 -18.61 -14.98 20.24
CA GLU A 235 -17.31 -15.35 19.66
C GLU A 235 -16.26 -14.24 19.88
N LEU A 236 -16.65 -12.98 19.64
CA LEU A 236 -15.78 -11.84 19.86
C LEU A 236 -15.43 -11.65 21.34
N TRP A 237 -16.41 -11.81 22.23
CA TRP A 237 -16.20 -11.74 23.68
C TRP A 237 -15.17 -12.77 24.12
N LEU A 238 -15.34 -14.04 23.74
CA LEU A 238 -14.41 -15.11 24.11
C LEU A 238 -13.00 -14.83 23.59
N ARG A 239 -12.87 -14.31 22.37
CA ARG A 239 -11.58 -13.96 21.77
C ARG A 239 -10.89 -12.82 22.53
N LEU A 240 -11.63 -11.76 22.88
CA LEU A 240 -11.10 -10.60 23.61
C LEU A 240 -10.69 -10.97 25.04
N LYS A 241 -11.40 -11.89 25.69
CA LYS A 241 -11.10 -12.33 27.07
C LYS A 241 -9.73 -13.02 27.22
N VAL A 242 -9.19 -13.56 26.12
CA VAL A 242 -7.86 -14.21 26.09
C VAL A 242 -6.73 -13.17 26.02
N GLU A 243 -7.03 -11.96 25.58
CA GLU A 243 -6.04 -10.88 25.51
C GLU A 243 -5.71 -10.34 26.90
N LYS A 244 -4.45 -9.94 27.10
CA LYS A 244 -4.00 -9.46 28.42
C LYS A 244 -4.47 -8.05 28.71
N ASP A 245 -4.41 -7.18 27.71
CA ASP A 245 -4.56 -5.74 27.84
C ASP A 245 -5.03 -5.14 26.50
N ILE A 246 -6.15 -4.42 26.56
CA ILE A 246 -6.80 -3.82 25.38
C ILE A 246 -7.20 -2.39 25.71
N PHE A 247 -6.95 -1.48 24.78
CA PHE A 247 -7.49 -0.13 24.83
C PHE A 247 -8.53 0.08 23.72
N ILE A 248 -9.75 0.42 24.09
CA ILE A 248 -10.87 0.59 23.16
C ILE A 248 -11.34 2.04 23.19
N ILE A 249 -11.42 2.66 22.01
CA ILE A 249 -11.97 4.00 21.80
C ILE A 249 -13.35 3.86 21.18
N VAL A 250 -14.37 4.30 21.91
CA VAL A 250 -15.78 4.32 21.46
C VAL A 250 -16.14 5.76 21.10
N ASP A 251 -16.06 6.10 19.82
CA ASP A 251 -16.25 7.47 19.35
C ASP A 251 -17.72 7.82 19.09
N ASN A 252 -18.09 9.07 19.36
CA ASN A 252 -19.39 9.70 19.08
C ASN A 252 -20.61 9.05 19.77
N LEU A 253 -20.48 8.58 21.01
CA LEU A 253 -21.57 7.88 21.71
C LEU A 253 -22.74 8.83 22.06
N TRP A 254 -23.95 8.49 21.60
CA TRP A 254 -25.16 9.30 21.78
C TRP A 254 -26.01 8.94 23.00
N LYS A 255 -26.06 7.65 23.35
CA LYS A 255 -26.88 7.10 24.43
C LYS A 255 -26.15 5.94 25.12
N GLU A 256 -26.67 5.52 26.26
CA GLU A 256 -26.16 4.34 26.97
C GLU A 256 -26.23 3.09 26.08
N ILE A 257 -25.15 2.31 26.08
CA ILE A 257 -25.05 1.06 25.33
C ILE A 257 -24.59 -0.07 26.24
N LYS A 258 -24.98 -1.29 25.88
CA LYS A 258 -24.50 -2.52 26.50
C LYS A 258 -23.31 -3.04 25.71
N LEU A 259 -22.11 -3.04 26.32
CA LEU A 259 -20.87 -3.48 25.67
C LEU A 259 -20.93 -4.96 25.26
N GLU A 260 -21.70 -5.76 25.99
CA GLU A 260 -21.96 -7.18 25.71
C GLU A 260 -22.59 -7.38 24.33
N ARG A 261 -23.42 -6.43 23.88
CA ARG A 261 -24.06 -6.49 22.55
C ARG A 261 -23.04 -6.37 21.42
N PHE A 262 -21.91 -5.72 21.68
CA PHE A 262 -20.78 -5.60 20.76
C PHE A 262 -19.75 -6.71 20.96
N GLY A 263 -19.94 -7.60 21.93
CA GLY A 263 -18.98 -8.64 22.29
C GLY A 263 -17.76 -8.12 23.04
N ILE A 264 -17.84 -6.97 23.71
CA ILE A 264 -16.70 -6.36 24.42
C ILE A 264 -16.76 -6.72 25.91
N PRO A 265 -15.81 -7.52 26.44
CA PRO A 265 -15.72 -7.79 27.87
C PRO A 265 -15.20 -6.57 28.63
N PHE A 266 -15.77 -6.27 29.80
CA PHE A 266 -15.37 -5.12 30.62
C PHE A 266 -15.51 -5.38 32.12
N GLY A 267 -14.72 -4.67 32.93
CA GLY A 267 -14.76 -4.77 34.40
C GLY A 267 -14.16 -6.08 34.91
N VAL A 268 -14.88 -6.82 35.76
CA VAL A 268 -14.42 -8.09 36.36
C VAL A 268 -14.16 -9.16 35.29
N GLU A 269 -14.87 -9.09 34.17
CA GLU A 269 -14.71 -10.04 33.06
C GLU A 269 -13.41 -9.83 32.28
N HIS A 270 -12.78 -8.65 32.37
CA HIS A 270 -11.50 -8.34 31.74
C HIS A 270 -10.81 -7.14 32.42
N GLU A 271 -10.03 -7.40 33.47
CA GLU A 271 -9.35 -6.35 34.26
C GLU A 271 -8.34 -5.52 33.44
N GLY A 272 -7.79 -6.07 32.36
CA GLY A 272 -6.88 -5.37 31.44
C GLY A 272 -7.55 -4.50 30.36
N CYS A 273 -8.88 -4.41 30.32
CA CYS A 273 -9.60 -3.68 29.27
C CYS A 273 -9.90 -2.25 29.73
N LYS A 274 -9.37 -1.26 28.99
CA LYS A 274 -9.64 0.16 29.23
C LYS A 274 -10.39 0.78 28.06
N ILE A 275 -11.38 1.61 28.38
CA ILE A 275 -12.27 2.22 27.41
C ILE A 275 -12.21 3.75 27.51
N LEU A 276 -11.97 4.42 26.38
CA LEU A 276 -12.17 5.85 26.22
C LEU A 276 -13.41 6.06 25.35
N LEU A 277 -14.45 6.69 25.86
CA LEU A 277 -15.61 7.06 25.06
C LEU A 277 -15.64 8.56 24.80
N THR A 278 -16.07 8.97 23.62
CA THR A 278 -16.33 10.38 23.31
C THR A 278 -17.82 10.61 23.17
N THR A 279 -18.33 11.75 23.67
CA THR A 279 -19.76 12.07 23.60
C THR A 279 -20.04 13.58 23.57
N ARG A 280 -21.21 13.96 23.08
CA ARG A 280 -21.71 15.34 23.16
C ARG A 280 -22.27 15.68 24.54
N HIS A 281 -22.73 14.69 25.30
CA HIS A 281 -23.51 14.89 26.52
C HIS A 281 -22.82 14.25 27.73
N GLN A 282 -22.53 15.05 28.76
CA GLN A 282 -21.93 14.55 30.01
C GLN A 282 -22.76 13.41 30.63
N GLN A 283 -24.10 13.51 30.55
CA GLN A 283 -25.01 12.50 31.07
C GLN A 283 -24.78 11.09 30.50
N VAL A 284 -24.25 10.97 29.28
CA VAL A 284 -23.92 9.68 28.68
C VAL A 284 -22.72 9.06 29.39
N CYS A 285 -21.69 9.85 29.75
CA CYS A 285 -20.56 9.37 30.55
C CYS A 285 -21.03 8.82 31.90
N THR A 286 -21.94 9.53 32.56
CA THR A 286 -22.48 9.14 33.86
C THR A 286 -23.29 7.84 33.75
N LYS A 287 -24.14 7.71 32.72
CA LYS A 287 -24.91 6.46 32.48
C LYS A 287 -24.02 5.26 32.15
N MET A 288 -22.94 5.49 31.42
CA MET A 288 -21.93 4.47 31.14
C MET A 288 -21.04 4.15 32.36
N ASN A 289 -21.24 4.81 33.50
CA ASN A 289 -20.43 4.66 34.72
C ASN A 289 -18.94 4.95 34.50
N CYS A 290 -18.62 5.99 33.72
CA CYS A 290 -17.24 6.47 33.57
C CYS A 290 -16.68 6.88 34.94
N GLN A 291 -15.56 6.29 35.36
CA GLN A 291 -14.91 6.68 36.62
C GLN A 291 -14.23 8.04 36.50
N LYS A 292 -13.83 8.42 35.29
CA LYS A 292 -13.25 9.73 35.00
C LYS A 292 -14.00 10.39 33.85
N GLU A 293 -14.64 11.52 34.14
CA GLU A 293 -15.26 12.39 33.13
C GLU A 293 -14.35 13.60 32.87
N ILE A 294 -14.07 13.88 31.61
CA ILE A 294 -13.16 14.95 31.17
C ILE A 294 -13.89 15.83 30.18
N HIS A 295 -13.97 17.12 30.49
CA HIS A 295 -14.56 18.11 29.61
C HIS A 295 -13.51 18.66 28.63
N LEU A 296 -13.81 18.61 27.34
CA LEU A 296 -13.06 19.31 26.30
C LEU A 296 -13.76 20.65 26.00
N GLY A 297 -13.18 21.73 26.52
CA GLY A 297 -13.64 23.10 26.29
C GLY A 297 -13.21 23.68 24.94
N ILE A 298 -13.89 24.77 24.55
CA ILE A 298 -13.60 25.60 23.38
C ILE A 298 -12.21 26.26 23.44
N LEU A 299 -11.74 26.79 22.31
CA LEU A 299 -10.51 27.56 22.23
C LEU A 299 -10.66 28.93 22.89
N SER A 300 -9.59 29.41 23.54
CA SER A 300 -9.49 30.81 23.95
C SER A 300 -9.47 31.75 22.74
N GLU A 301 -9.76 33.03 22.91
CA GLU A 301 -9.77 34.00 21.81
C GLU A 301 -8.43 34.06 21.05
N ASP A 302 -7.31 33.94 21.76
CA ASP A 302 -5.99 33.96 21.14
C ASP A 302 -5.70 32.68 20.36
N GLU A 303 -6.06 31.50 20.89
CA GLU A 303 -5.94 30.22 20.17
C GLU A 303 -6.87 30.16 18.95
N ALA A 304 -8.10 30.64 19.12
CA ALA A 304 -9.09 30.74 18.05
C ALA A 304 -8.58 31.65 16.92
N TRP A 305 -7.95 32.76 17.28
CA TRP A 305 -7.34 33.67 16.32
C TRP A 305 -6.11 33.07 15.63
N VAL A 306 -5.26 32.32 16.34
CA VAL A 306 -4.13 31.60 15.72
C VAL A 306 -4.63 30.61 14.68
N LEU A 307 -5.62 29.78 15.03
CA LEU A 307 -6.25 28.84 14.11
C LEU A 307 -6.91 29.55 12.92
N PHE A 308 -7.67 30.62 13.18
CA PHE A 308 -8.33 31.38 12.12
C PHE A 308 -7.32 31.98 11.15
N ARG A 309 -6.26 32.61 11.67
CA ARG A 309 -5.22 33.27 10.87
C ARG A 309 -4.51 32.29 9.94
N ASP A 310 -4.14 31.12 10.48
CA ASP A 310 -3.51 30.04 9.73
C ASP A 310 -4.44 29.54 8.61
N GLN A 311 -5.67 29.19 8.96
CA GLN A 311 -6.63 28.63 8.01
C GLN A 311 -7.09 29.65 6.95
N ALA A 312 -7.21 30.94 7.30
CA ALA A 312 -7.56 32.03 6.39
C ALA A 312 -6.37 32.51 5.54
N GLY A 313 -5.14 32.00 5.77
CA GLY A 313 -3.96 32.38 5.00
C GLY A 313 -3.53 33.82 5.21
N LEU A 314 -3.67 34.36 6.42
CA LEU A 314 -3.39 35.78 6.73
C LEU A 314 -1.92 36.05 7.12
N GLU A 315 -0.98 35.19 6.71
CA GLU A 315 0.45 35.34 7.01
C GLU A 315 1.06 36.53 6.25
N GLY A 316 1.53 37.55 6.97
CA GLY A 316 2.19 38.74 6.38
C GLY A 316 1.28 39.95 6.11
N ASN A 317 0.00 39.95 6.54
CA ASN A 317 -0.95 41.05 6.31
C ASN A 317 -0.81 42.25 7.26
N SER A 318 -1.36 43.41 6.88
CA SER A 318 -1.31 44.66 7.67
C SER A 318 -2.10 44.58 8.99
N SER A 319 -1.68 45.33 10.01
CA SER A 319 -2.29 45.29 11.36
C SER A 319 -3.77 45.70 11.39
N ALA A 320 -4.20 46.59 10.50
CA ALA A 320 -5.60 47.02 10.42
C ALA A 320 -6.53 45.92 9.88
N LEU A 321 -6.08 45.15 8.88
CA LEU A 321 -6.80 43.99 8.34
C LEU A 321 -6.93 42.88 9.40
N ASN A 322 -5.86 42.66 10.16
CA ASN A 322 -5.84 41.65 11.21
C ASN A 322 -6.83 41.96 12.35
N ASN A 323 -7.15 43.23 12.62
CA ASN A 323 -8.10 43.59 13.68
C ASN A 323 -9.54 43.22 13.31
N GLU A 324 -9.99 43.55 12.09
CA GLU A 324 -11.33 43.18 11.61
C GLU A 324 -11.48 41.66 11.45
N ALA A 325 -10.43 40.98 10.95
CA ALA A 325 -10.41 39.53 10.87
C ALA A 325 -10.44 38.86 12.26
N LYS A 326 -9.78 39.46 13.27
CA LYS A 326 -9.85 38.97 14.66
C LYS A 326 -11.25 39.14 15.25
N GLU A 327 -11.97 40.21 14.93
CA GLU A 327 -13.38 40.36 15.32
C GLU A 327 -14.28 39.29 14.67
N VAL A 328 -14.05 38.94 13.41
CA VAL A 328 -14.75 37.84 12.73
C VAL A 328 -14.44 36.48 13.38
N ALA A 329 -13.17 36.22 13.72
CA ALA A 329 -12.79 35.01 14.44
C ALA A 329 -13.49 34.92 15.81
N ALA A 330 -13.63 36.04 16.52
CA ALA A 330 -14.35 36.10 17.79
C ALA A 330 -15.84 35.74 17.65
N GLN A 331 -16.47 35.99 16.49
CA GLN A 331 -17.85 35.56 16.22
C GLN A 331 -18.02 34.04 16.19
N CYS A 332 -16.93 33.29 15.96
CA CYS A 332 -16.95 31.83 15.99
C CYS A 332 -16.95 31.26 17.42
N LYS A 333 -16.95 32.12 18.45
CA LYS A 333 -17.06 31.76 19.88
C LYS A 333 -16.10 30.65 20.32
N GLY A 334 -14.89 30.64 19.75
CA GLY A 334 -13.84 29.67 20.09
C GLY A 334 -14.07 28.23 19.61
N LEU A 335 -15.08 27.96 18.76
CA LEU A 335 -15.34 26.60 18.28
C LEU A 335 -14.43 26.25 17.08
N PRO A 336 -13.54 25.24 17.16
CA PRO A 336 -12.60 24.89 16.09
C PRO A 336 -13.25 24.67 14.72
N LEU A 337 -14.32 23.88 14.65
CA LEU A 337 -15.00 23.59 13.38
C LEU A 337 -15.55 24.87 12.72
N ALA A 338 -16.23 25.73 13.50
CA ALA A 338 -16.76 27.00 13.00
C ALA A 338 -15.63 27.91 12.51
N ILE A 339 -14.54 28.00 13.27
CA ILE A 339 -13.35 28.78 12.91
C ILE A 339 -12.77 28.32 11.58
N VAL A 340 -12.53 27.00 11.44
CA VAL A 340 -11.94 26.43 10.22
C VAL A 340 -12.83 26.67 9.01
N VAL A 341 -14.14 26.42 9.13
CA VAL A 341 -15.11 26.59 8.04
C VAL A 341 -15.19 28.07 7.60
N VAL A 342 -15.37 29.00 8.54
CA VAL A 342 -15.45 30.43 8.23
C VAL A 342 -14.12 30.94 7.65
N ALA A 343 -12.99 30.58 8.26
CA ALA A 343 -11.67 31.00 7.79
C ALA A 343 -11.38 30.51 6.36
N ARG A 344 -11.66 29.25 6.06
CA ARG A 344 -11.45 28.67 4.72
C ARG A 344 -12.38 29.26 3.68
N ALA A 345 -13.64 29.54 4.03
CA ALA A 345 -14.58 30.22 3.15
C ALA A 345 -14.08 31.62 2.76
N LEU A 346 -13.42 32.34 3.69
CA LEU A 346 -12.92 33.70 3.46
C LEU A 346 -11.53 33.74 2.79
N LYS A 347 -10.73 32.68 2.89
CA LYS A 347 -9.36 32.58 2.33
C LYS A 347 -9.29 32.91 0.83
N GLY A 348 -10.29 32.49 0.06
CA GLY A 348 -10.32 32.65 -1.40
C GLY A 348 -10.92 33.97 -1.89
N GLU A 349 -11.45 34.81 -1.01
CA GLU A 349 -12.27 35.97 -1.38
C GLU A 349 -11.47 37.25 -1.67
N GLY A 350 -10.15 37.26 -1.43
CA GLY A 350 -9.30 38.43 -1.71
C GLY A 350 -9.75 39.71 -1.00
N LEU A 351 -10.29 39.58 0.22
CA LEU A 351 -10.94 40.68 0.94
C LEU A 351 -9.95 41.77 1.35
N ASP A 352 -10.25 43.00 0.96
CA ASP A 352 -9.63 44.21 1.51
C ASP A 352 -10.24 44.59 2.87
N LEU A 353 -9.75 45.67 3.48
CA LEU A 353 -10.25 46.13 4.79
C LEU A 353 -11.76 46.38 4.81
N ASN A 354 -12.33 46.89 3.71
CA ASN A 354 -13.76 47.14 3.59
C ASN A 354 -14.56 45.85 3.43
N GLY A 355 -13.99 44.86 2.73
CA GLY A 355 -14.52 43.50 2.63
C GLY A 355 -14.66 42.84 4.00
N TRP A 356 -13.63 42.93 4.85
CA TRP A 356 -13.69 42.40 6.23
C TRP A 356 -14.72 43.11 7.11
N LYS A 357 -14.84 44.45 7.00
CA LYS A 357 -15.90 45.21 7.67
C LYS A 357 -17.30 44.77 7.26
N ALA A 358 -17.50 44.50 5.97
CA ALA A 358 -18.78 44.01 5.45
C ALA A 358 -19.12 42.61 6.00
N VAL A 359 -18.13 41.71 6.11
CA VAL A 359 -18.30 40.39 6.74
C VAL A 359 -18.76 40.54 8.19
N ASN A 360 -18.06 41.38 8.95
CA ASN A 360 -18.35 41.64 10.36
C ASN A 360 -19.74 42.28 10.55
N GLN A 361 -20.15 43.18 9.66
CA GLN A 361 -21.49 43.76 9.67
C GLN A 361 -22.59 42.71 9.42
N ARG A 362 -22.39 41.80 8.46
CA ARG A 362 -23.34 40.70 8.19
C ARG A 362 -23.53 39.78 9.41
N PHE A 363 -22.48 39.53 10.18
CA PHE A 363 -22.59 38.81 11.46
C PHE A 363 -23.50 39.54 12.44
N LYS A 364 -23.32 40.86 12.59
CA LYS A 364 -24.13 41.69 13.50
C LYS A 364 -25.61 41.72 13.09
N ASP A 365 -25.87 41.81 11.79
CA ASP A 365 -27.24 41.85 11.24
C ASP A 365 -27.97 40.50 11.39
N SER A 366 -27.24 39.38 11.40
CA SER A 366 -27.80 38.02 11.52
C SER A 366 -28.29 37.63 12.93
N ARG A 367 -27.99 38.42 13.96
CA ARG A 367 -28.32 38.16 15.38
C ARG A 367 -29.79 38.43 15.78
N HIS A 368 -30.62 38.92 14.85
CA HIS A 368 -32.00 39.34 15.16
C HIS A 368 -33.09 38.27 14.88
N LEU A 369 -32.70 37.03 14.58
CA LEU A 369 -33.61 35.92 14.24
C LEU A 369 -33.34 34.73 15.19
N ASP A 370 -33.72 34.85 16.46
CA ASP A 370 -33.51 33.80 17.46
C ASP A 370 -34.78 32.98 17.73
N ASN A 371 -34.58 31.65 17.79
CA ASN A 371 -35.18 30.77 18.79
C ASN A 371 -34.18 29.65 19.16
N GLU A 372 -33.99 29.54 20.48
CA GLU A 372 -33.49 28.48 21.39
C GLU A 372 -32.41 27.41 21.00
N VAL A 373 -31.45 27.30 21.94
CA VAL A 373 -30.44 26.27 22.27
C VAL A 373 -29.33 25.95 21.25
N PHE A 374 -29.59 25.91 19.93
CA PHE A 374 -28.56 25.60 18.92
C PHE A 374 -28.14 26.79 18.02
N GLY A 375 -28.90 27.89 18.04
CA GLY A 375 -28.69 29.05 17.17
C GLY A 375 -27.29 29.67 17.29
N ASP A 376 -26.75 29.72 18.50
CA ASP A 376 -25.46 30.38 18.78
C ASP A 376 -24.22 29.68 18.21
N VAL A 377 -24.30 28.36 18.00
CA VAL A 377 -23.17 27.51 17.59
C VAL A 377 -23.14 27.32 16.07
N LEU A 378 -24.31 27.38 15.44
CA LEU A 378 -24.49 27.14 14.00
C LEU A 378 -24.50 28.43 13.17
N GLN A 379 -24.69 29.60 13.79
CA GLN A 379 -24.63 30.91 13.13
C GLN A 379 -23.35 31.16 12.32
N PRO A 380 -22.13 30.81 12.80
CA PRO A 380 -20.92 30.94 12.00
C PRO A 380 -20.94 30.11 10.71
N LEU A 381 -21.55 28.92 10.73
CA LEU A 381 -21.68 28.07 9.54
C LEU A 381 -22.65 28.70 8.51
N LYS A 382 -23.67 29.43 8.98
CA LYS A 382 -24.57 30.21 8.11
C LYS A 382 -23.83 31.24 7.28
N LEU A 383 -22.83 31.92 7.86
CA LEU A 383 -21.99 32.83 7.09
C LEU A 383 -21.28 32.07 5.96
N SER A 384 -20.59 30.97 6.26
CA SER A 384 -19.90 30.18 5.22
C SER A 384 -20.85 29.71 4.12
N TYR A 385 -22.07 29.34 4.48
CA TYR A 385 -23.11 28.93 3.53
C TYR A 385 -23.61 30.10 2.66
N ASP A 386 -23.81 31.28 3.25
CA ASP A 386 -24.23 32.49 2.53
C ASP A 386 -23.14 32.99 1.57
N TYR A 387 -21.86 32.78 1.89
CA TYR A 387 -20.73 33.11 1.00
C TYR A 387 -20.58 32.17 -0.20
N LEU A 388 -21.35 31.08 -0.27
CA LEU A 388 -21.43 30.27 -1.50
C LEU A 388 -22.03 31.08 -2.67
N LYS A 389 -22.81 32.14 -2.38
CA LYS A 389 -23.55 33.03 -3.30
C LYS A 389 -22.71 34.15 -3.93
N LYS A 390 -21.51 33.88 -4.44
CA LYS A 390 -20.78 34.91 -5.24
C LYS A 390 -20.28 34.35 -6.56
N GLY A 391 -21.10 34.55 -7.59
CA GLY A 391 -20.84 34.46 -9.02
C GLY A 391 -21.85 35.36 -9.76
N ASN A 392 -21.57 35.79 -10.99
CA ASN A 392 -22.36 36.85 -11.65
C ASN A 392 -23.83 36.50 -12.01
N ASN A 393 -24.35 35.32 -11.63
CA ASN A 393 -25.69 34.82 -11.98
C ASN A 393 -26.43 34.21 -10.77
N GLN A 394 -27.58 34.77 -10.39
CA GLN A 394 -28.42 34.34 -9.25
C GLN A 394 -28.91 32.88 -9.31
N THR A 395 -29.02 32.29 -10.51
CA THR A 395 -29.51 30.91 -10.68
C THR A 395 -28.45 29.88 -10.28
N THR A 396 -27.18 30.10 -10.66
CA THR A 396 -26.04 29.18 -10.40
C THR A 396 -25.63 29.15 -8.93
N GLU A 397 -25.94 30.21 -8.18
CA GLU A 397 -25.61 30.35 -6.75
C GLU A 397 -26.53 29.51 -5.84
N ASN A 398 -27.81 29.41 -6.18
CA ASN A 398 -28.76 28.55 -5.49
C ASN A 398 -28.45 27.06 -5.73
N ASP A 399 -27.84 26.73 -6.87
CA ASP A 399 -27.53 25.34 -7.22
C ASP A 399 -26.42 24.75 -6.34
N ILE A 400 -25.37 25.53 -5.99
CA ILE A 400 -24.30 25.10 -5.07
C ILE A 400 -24.86 24.87 -3.66
N GLN A 401 -25.73 25.77 -3.21
CA GLN A 401 -26.43 25.64 -1.94
C GLN A 401 -27.34 24.40 -1.91
N MET A 402 -28.02 24.12 -3.02
CA MET A 402 -28.82 22.90 -3.15
C MET A 402 -27.94 21.64 -3.19
N CYS A 403 -26.77 21.65 -3.85
CA CYS A 403 -25.79 20.54 -3.75
C CYS A 403 -25.43 20.24 -2.29
N PHE A 404 -25.20 21.28 -1.48
CA PHE A 404 -24.94 21.13 -0.05
C PHE A 404 -26.12 20.48 0.69
N LEU A 405 -27.35 20.90 0.41
CA LEU A 405 -28.56 20.30 1.02
C LEU A 405 -28.80 18.85 0.54
N LEU A 406 -28.51 18.51 -0.72
CA LEU A 406 -28.62 17.13 -1.21
C LEU A 406 -27.64 16.20 -0.51
N CYS A 407 -26.44 16.68 -0.16
CA CYS A 407 -25.48 15.91 0.62
C CYS A 407 -26.02 15.56 2.03
N SER A 408 -26.94 16.35 2.58
CA SER A 408 -27.53 16.06 3.91
C SER A 408 -28.63 15.00 3.90
N LEU A 409 -29.07 14.54 2.72
CA LEU A 409 -30.04 13.44 2.59
C LEU A 409 -29.46 12.08 2.99
N PHE A 410 -28.15 11.94 3.08
CA PHE A 410 -27.46 10.71 3.43
C PHE A 410 -27.26 10.56 4.97
N PRO A 411 -27.19 9.32 5.50
CA PRO A 411 -27.07 9.08 6.94
C PRO A 411 -25.75 9.56 7.57
N GLU A 412 -25.68 9.53 8.92
CA GLU A 412 -24.48 9.97 9.69
C GLU A 412 -23.27 9.14 9.32
N ASP A 413 -22.11 9.79 9.24
CA ASP A 413 -20.81 9.14 9.00
C ASP A 413 -20.73 8.25 7.74
N THR A 414 -21.67 8.38 6.79
CA THR A 414 -21.67 7.61 5.54
C THR A 414 -20.82 8.26 4.45
N GLU A 415 -20.16 7.42 3.65
CA GLU A 415 -19.46 7.88 2.45
C GLU A 415 -20.43 8.00 1.29
N ILE A 416 -20.61 9.23 0.81
CA ILE A 416 -21.58 9.57 -0.21
C ILE A 416 -20.95 9.34 -1.60
N PRO A 417 -21.52 8.47 -2.44
CA PRO A 417 -21.08 8.30 -3.82
C PRO A 417 -21.38 9.56 -4.65
N ILE A 418 -20.36 10.12 -5.31
CA ILE A 418 -20.52 11.33 -6.13
C ILE A 418 -21.51 11.11 -7.28
N GLU A 419 -21.53 9.91 -7.89
CA GLU A 419 -22.47 9.56 -8.96
C GLU A 419 -23.94 9.67 -8.52
N GLY A 420 -24.25 9.23 -7.30
CA GLY A 420 -25.61 9.32 -6.73
C GLY A 420 -26.08 10.78 -6.59
N LEU A 421 -25.17 11.66 -6.16
CA LEU A 421 -25.43 13.10 -6.06
C LEU A 421 -25.61 13.75 -7.43
N ILE A 422 -24.84 13.34 -8.44
CA ILE A 422 -24.99 13.86 -9.81
C ILE A 422 -26.36 13.48 -10.37
N MET A 423 -26.76 12.20 -10.25
CA MET A 423 -28.07 11.74 -10.70
C MET A 423 -29.22 12.48 -10.00
N CYS A 424 -29.12 12.65 -8.67
CA CYS A 424 -30.10 13.40 -7.89
C CYS A 424 -30.13 14.88 -8.27
N GLY A 425 -28.96 15.52 -8.40
CA GLY A 425 -28.80 16.93 -8.77
C GLY A 425 -29.40 17.24 -10.13
N ILE A 426 -29.16 16.38 -11.13
CA ILE A 426 -29.76 16.54 -12.46
C ILE A 426 -31.29 16.41 -12.39
N GLY A 427 -31.79 15.44 -11.63
CA GLY A 427 -33.22 15.18 -11.49
C GLY A 427 -33.97 16.34 -10.81
N VAL A 428 -33.41 16.95 -9.76
CA VAL A 428 -34.01 18.15 -9.15
C VAL A 428 -33.83 19.42 -9.99
N GLY A 429 -33.04 19.36 -11.06
CA GLY A 429 -32.86 20.44 -12.02
C GLY A 429 -31.73 21.42 -11.71
N LEU A 430 -30.66 20.98 -11.03
CA LEU A 430 -29.48 21.81 -10.80
C LEU A 430 -28.79 22.20 -12.10
N PHE A 431 -28.24 23.42 -12.12
CA PHE A 431 -27.51 23.99 -13.24
C PHE A 431 -28.31 23.93 -14.55
N PRO A 432 -29.50 24.56 -14.63
CA PRO A 432 -30.40 24.44 -15.77
C PRO A 432 -29.82 25.00 -17.08
N ASN A 433 -28.78 25.83 -17.01
CA ASN A 433 -28.07 26.38 -18.17
C ASN A 433 -27.10 25.37 -18.81
N ALA A 434 -26.75 24.29 -18.11
CA ALA A 434 -25.93 23.21 -18.64
C ALA A 434 -26.81 22.27 -19.48
N ASN A 435 -26.47 22.12 -20.76
CA ASN A 435 -27.34 21.47 -21.75
C ASN A 435 -27.17 19.94 -21.80
N SER A 436 -25.98 19.43 -21.48
CA SER A 436 -25.67 18.00 -21.47
C SER A 436 -25.54 17.42 -20.05
N ILE A 437 -25.63 16.09 -19.92
CA ILE A 437 -25.38 15.38 -18.66
C ILE A 437 -23.94 15.63 -18.18
N GLU A 438 -22.97 15.62 -19.11
CA GLU A 438 -21.57 15.89 -18.81
C GLU A 438 -21.34 17.32 -18.31
N ASP A 439 -21.97 18.34 -18.93
CA ASP A 439 -21.85 19.72 -18.45
C ASP A 439 -22.40 19.86 -17.02
N LYS A 440 -23.55 19.24 -16.73
CA LYS A 440 -24.15 19.23 -15.39
C LYS A 440 -23.27 18.49 -14.39
N ARG A 441 -22.70 17.35 -14.78
CA ARG A 441 -21.73 16.58 -13.99
C ARG A 441 -20.51 17.43 -13.62
N ASN A 442 -19.96 18.18 -14.58
CA ASN A 442 -18.84 19.08 -14.35
C ASN A 442 -19.19 20.24 -13.41
N GLU A 443 -20.35 20.89 -13.59
CA GLU A 443 -20.83 21.95 -12.69
C GLU A 443 -21.07 21.45 -11.26
N ILE A 444 -21.72 20.29 -11.09
CA ILE A 444 -21.91 19.65 -9.78
C ILE A 444 -20.56 19.29 -9.16
N GLY A 445 -19.63 18.71 -9.94
CA GLY A 445 -18.28 18.39 -9.48
C GLY A 445 -17.50 19.63 -9.01
N MET A 446 -17.62 20.76 -9.72
CA MET A 446 -17.04 22.04 -9.29
C MET A 446 -17.70 22.56 -8.01
N ALA A 447 -19.02 22.44 -7.87
CA ALA A 447 -19.75 22.81 -6.67
C ALA A 447 -19.29 21.98 -5.46
N LEU A 448 -19.16 20.66 -5.60
CA LEU A 448 -18.67 19.78 -4.52
C LEU A 448 -17.23 20.13 -4.12
N LYS A 449 -16.34 20.38 -5.09
CA LYS A 449 -14.97 20.86 -4.80
C LYS A 449 -14.96 22.21 -4.07
N LYS A 450 -15.88 23.12 -4.40
CA LYS A 450 -16.02 24.40 -3.69
C LYS A 450 -16.44 24.19 -2.24
N LEU A 451 -17.40 23.29 -1.99
CA LEU A 451 -17.86 22.92 -0.65
C LEU A 451 -16.76 22.23 0.18
N GLN A 452 -15.92 21.41 -0.44
CA GLN A 452 -14.73 20.82 0.21
C GLN A 452 -13.72 21.91 0.60
N LYS A 453 -13.39 22.80 -0.34
CA LYS A 453 -12.48 23.93 -0.07
C LYS A 453 -12.99 24.85 1.03
N SER A 454 -14.31 25.04 1.17
CA SER A 454 -14.91 25.82 2.26
C SER A 454 -15.00 25.06 3.60
N GLY A 455 -14.61 23.79 3.65
CA GLY A 455 -14.68 22.95 4.85
C GLY A 455 -16.09 22.45 5.22
N LEU A 456 -17.08 22.62 4.33
CA LEU A 456 -18.44 22.10 4.52
C LEU A 456 -18.54 20.61 4.16
N LEU A 457 -17.62 20.10 3.34
CA LEU A 457 -17.44 18.68 3.07
C LEU A 457 -16.00 18.26 3.40
N LEU A 458 -15.84 17.01 3.81
CA LEU A 458 -14.54 16.40 4.10
C LEU A 458 -13.96 15.77 2.83
N GLU A 459 -12.64 15.88 2.68
CA GLU A 459 -11.89 15.12 1.68
C GLU A 459 -11.64 13.70 2.20
N ILE A 460 -11.85 12.70 1.33
CA ILE A 460 -11.56 11.30 1.62
C ILE A 460 -10.44 10.86 0.65
N ASP A 461 -9.61 9.91 1.08
CA ASP A 461 -8.65 9.22 0.22
C ASP A 461 -9.40 8.37 -0.84
N GLY A 462 -9.80 9.01 -1.94
CA GLY A 462 -10.52 8.37 -3.04
C GLY A 462 -11.30 9.40 -3.86
N ALA A 463 -11.11 9.44 -5.19
CA ALA A 463 -11.63 10.50 -6.05
C ALA A 463 -13.16 10.47 -6.27
N GLU A 464 -13.87 9.43 -5.80
CA GLU A 464 -15.26 9.15 -6.17
C GLU A 464 -16.27 9.25 -5.00
N ARG A 465 -15.81 9.53 -3.78
CA ARG A 465 -16.64 9.61 -2.58
C ARG A 465 -16.33 10.86 -1.76
N ILE A 466 -17.35 11.35 -1.05
CA ILE A 466 -17.24 12.51 -0.14
C ILE A 466 -17.95 12.22 1.18
N ARG A 467 -17.62 12.95 2.24
CA ARG A 467 -18.27 12.83 3.54
C ARG A 467 -18.69 14.19 4.06
N MET A 468 -19.85 14.26 4.70
CA MET A 468 -20.29 15.45 5.42
C MET A 468 -20.09 15.24 6.91
N HIS A 469 -19.53 16.22 7.60
CA HIS A 469 -19.38 16.17 9.05
C HIS A 469 -20.74 16.32 9.74
N ASP A 470 -21.01 15.56 10.81
CA ASP A 470 -22.30 15.57 11.53
C ASP A 470 -22.84 16.98 11.86
N VAL A 471 -22.02 17.85 12.47
CA VAL A 471 -22.41 19.22 12.81
C VAL A 471 -22.80 20.04 11.57
N VAL A 472 -22.12 19.82 10.45
CA VAL A 472 -22.44 20.49 9.18
C VAL A 472 -23.76 19.95 8.61
N ARG A 473 -24.03 18.65 8.79
CA ARG A 473 -25.31 18.06 8.41
C ARG A 473 -26.46 18.52 9.32
N ASP A 474 -26.24 18.59 10.64
CA ASP A 474 -27.19 19.14 11.62
C ASP A 474 -27.53 20.60 11.26
N PHE A 475 -26.52 21.37 10.85
CA PHE A 475 -26.71 22.72 10.31
C PHE A 475 -27.56 22.73 9.03
N ALA A 476 -27.34 21.82 8.09
CA ALA A 476 -28.17 21.69 6.88
C ALA A 476 -29.64 21.39 7.23
N HIS A 477 -29.89 20.46 8.16
CA HIS A 477 -31.25 20.16 8.62
C HIS A 477 -31.89 21.36 9.33
N TRP A 478 -31.14 22.07 10.18
CA TRP A 478 -31.59 23.29 10.82
C TRP A 478 -32.03 24.35 9.81
N LEU A 479 -31.22 24.60 8.77
CA LEU A 479 -31.57 25.53 7.68
C LEU A 479 -32.91 25.20 7.04
N THR A 480 -33.19 23.91 6.86
CA THR A 480 -34.43 23.44 6.21
C THR A 480 -35.63 23.40 7.17
N SER A 481 -35.41 23.26 8.48
CA SER A 481 -36.48 23.14 9.48
C SER A 481 -37.34 24.39 9.63
N THR A 482 -36.76 25.57 9.39
CA THR A 482 -37.42 26.88 9.55
C THR A 482 -37.95 27.48 8.25
N GLY A 483 -37.78 26.80 7.10
CA GLY A 483 -38.10 27.32 5.77
C GLY A 483 -39.18 26.54 5.01
N GLU A 484 -39.47 26.96 3.77
CA GLU A 484 -40.44 26.31 2.87
C GLU A 484 -39.91 25.01 2.22
N ASN A 485 -38.61 24.75 2.29
CA ASN A 485 -37.94 23.59 1.68
C ASN A 485 -37.52 22.56 2.74
N ARG A 486 -38.50 21.99 3.47
CA ARG A 486 -38.19 21.09 4.58
C ARG A 486 -37.67 19.75 4.09
N ILE A 487 -36.67 19.22 4.80
CA ILE A 487 -36.08 17.91 4.53
C ILE A 487 -36.33 17.00 5.72
N MET A 488 -36.76 15.77 5.46
CA MET A 488 -36.80 14.71 6.45
C MET A 488 -35.78 13.63 6.11
N VAL A 489 -34.92 13.30 7.07
CA VAL A 489 -34.03 12.14 7.00
C VAL A 489 -34.27 11.25 8.21
N LYS A 490 -34.51 9.96 7.97
CA LYS A 490 -34.65 8.94 9.02
C LYS A 490 -33.85 7.71 8.63
N ASP A 491 -33.33 7.03 9.63
CA ASP A 491 -32.55 5.80 9.49
C ASP A 491 -33.05 4.76 10.50
N LYS A 492 -33.02 3.47 10.13
CA LYS A 492 -33.52 2.33 10.93
C LYS A 492 -34.95 2.49 11.40
N LEU A 493 -35.80 2.97 10.50
CA LEU A 493 -37.21 3.21 10.79
C LEU A 493 -37.91 1.86 11.02
N LYS A 494 -38.67 1.73 12.11
CA LYS A 494 -39.47 0.52 12.43
C LYS A 494 -40.97 0.73 12.31
N GLU A 495 -41.41 1.95 12.54
CA GLU A 495 -42.80 2.37 12.44
C GLU A 495 -42.84 3.70 11.69
N TRP A 496 -43.94 3.97 10.99
CA TRP A 496 -44.12 5.25 10.33
C TRP A 496 -44.14 6.38 11.36
N PRO A 497 -43.47 7.54 11.12
CA PRO A 497 -43.39 8.59 12.13
C PRO A 497 -44.77 9.18 12.46
N ASP A 498 -45.11 9.23 13.75
CA ASP A 498 -46.24 10.01 14.26
C ASP A 498 -45.92 11.51 14.10
N MET A 499 -46.50 12.14 13.08
CA MET A 499 -46.21 13.52 12.69
C MET A 499 -47.28 14.48 13.24
N VAL A 500 -46.82 15.54 13.91
CA VAL A 500 -47.69 16.61 14.46
C VAL A 500 -48.03 17.66 13.40
N GLU A 501 -47.31 17.69 12.27
CA GLU A 501 -47.41 18.71 11.21
C GLU A 501 -47.81 18.13 9.85
N SER A 502 -48.35 18.95 8.94
CA SER A 502 -48.81 18.50 7.62
C SER A 502 -47.65 18.14 6.67
N PHE A 503 -47.83 17.08 5.90
CA PHE A 503 -46.84 16.56 4.93
C PHE A 503 -46.58 17.49 3.73
N GLU A 504 -47.42 18.51 3.54
CA GLU A 504 -47.37 19.48 2.42
C GLU A 504 -46.12 20.36 2.38
N CYS A 505 -45.35 20.43 3.48
CA CYS A 505 -44.17 21.30 3.59
C CYS A 505 -42.83 20.64 3.22
N TYR A 506 -42.81 19.31 3.06
CA TYR A 506 -41.58 18.57 2.75
C TYR A 506 -41.25 18.62 1.26
N THR A 507 -40.02 19.02 0.93
CA THR A 507 -39.49 19.02 -0.44
C THR A 507 -38.57 17.84 -0.71
N ALA A 508 -37.98 17.23 0.33
CA ALA A 508 -37.21 16.00 0.20
C ALA A 508 -37.41 15.09 1.42
N ILE A 509 -37.48 13.79 1.17
CA ILE A 509 -37.58 12.74 2.19
C ILE A 509 -36.56 11.65 1.86
N ALA A 510 -35.76 11.26 2.85
CA ALA A 510 -34.86 10.13 2.75
C ALA A 510 -35.08 9.18 3.95
N LEU A 511 -35.52 7.97 3.67
CA LEU A 511 -35.74 6.92 4.67
C LEU A 511 -34.77 5.78 4.38
N TRP A 512 -33.83 5.57 5.30
CA TRP A 512 -32.78 4.57 5.17
C TRP A 512 -33.01 3.39 6.12
N ASN A 513 -32.59 2.20 5.71
CA ASN A 513 -32.64 0.96 6.49
C ASN A 513 -34.02 0.71 7.13
N CYS A 514 -35.11 0.91 6.38
CA CYS A 514 -36.46 0.69 6.85
C CYS A 514 -36.73 -0.81 7.07
N SER A 515 -37.32 -1.15 8.21
CA SER A 515 -37.81 -2.50 8.47
C SER A 515 -38.91 -2.89 7.47
N SER A 516 -38.85 -4.11 6.96
CA SER A 516 -39.87 -4.73 6.09
C SER A 516 -41.28 -4.70 6.67
N ASN A 517 -41.42 -4.60 7.99
CA ASN A 517 -42.69 -4.56 8.70
C ASN A 517 -43.36 -3.17 8.76
N ILE A 518 -42.71 -2.12 8.25
CA ILE A 518 -43.30 -0.78 8.23
C ILE A 518 -44.56 -0.77 7.35
N LYS A 519 -45.63 -0.18 7.89
CA LYS A 519 -46.83 0.13 7.12
C LYS A 519 -46.78 1.55 6.62
N PHE A 520 -46.54 1.71 5.32
CA PHE A 520 -46.66 3.01 4.66
C PHE A 520 -48.12 3.45 4.60
N PRO A 521 -48.40 4.74 4.80
CA PRO A 521 -49.75 5.27 4.70
C PRO A 521 -50.20 5.35 3.23
N ASP A 522 -51.46 5.04 2.96
CA ASP A 522 -52.03 5.11 1.62
C ASP A 522 -52.44 6.55 1.24
N LYS A 523 -52.12 6.97 0.01
CA LYS A 523 -52.57 8.25 -0.58
C LYS A 523 -52.25 9.49 0.27
N VAL A 524 -51.08 9.53 0.89
CA VAL A 524 -50.64 10.71 1.63
C VAL A 524 -50.28 11.83 0.68
N GLU A 525 -50.85 13.01 0.91
CA GLU A 525 -50.63 14.18 0.09
C GLU A 525 -49.27 14.83 0.41
N PHE A 526 -48.34 14.65 -0.53
CA PHE A 526 -47.01 15.27 -0.52
C PHE A 526 -46.89 16.27 -1.67
N SER A 527 -47.64 17.36 -1.60
CA SER A 527 -47.83 18.30 -2.72
C SER A 527 -46.56 19.02 -3.18
N LYS A 528 -45.54 19.17 -2.31
CA LYS A 528 -44.26 19.84 -2.62
C LYS A 528 -43.05 18.90 -2.74
N LEU A 529 -43.23 17.60 -2.53
CA LEU A 529 -42.12 16.64 -2.48
C LEU A 529 -41.48 16.47 -3.86
N LYS A 530 -40.19 16.77 -3.97
CA LYS A 530 -39.39 16.64 -5.19
C LYS A 530 -38.44 15.45 -5.17
N THR A 531 -37.94 15.07 -4.00
CA THR A 531 -36.97 13.98 -3.84
C THR A 531 -37.44 12.97 -2.81
N LEU A 532 -37.43 11.69 -3.16
CA LEU A 532 -37.74 10.58 -2.27
C LEU A 532 -36.69 9.48 -2.38
N PHE A 533 -35.99 9.20 -1.28
CA PHE A 533 -35.09 8.06 -1.14
C PHE A 533 -35.71 7.06 -0.16
N LEU A 534 -35.76 5.79 -0.54
CA LEU A 534 -36.23 4.68 0.29
C LEU A 534 -35.23 3.53 0.21
N GLU A 535 -34.72 3.09 1.35
CA GLU A 535 -33.87 1.89 1.46
C GLU A 535 -34.43 0.93 2.52
N GLY A 536 -34.56 -0.35 2.15
CA GLY A 536 -34.86 -1.45 3.07
C GLY A 536 -33.64 -1.93 3.86
N GLU A 537 -33.86 -2.44 5.08
CA GLU A 537 -32.80 -2.89 6.00
C GLU A 537 -31.98 -4.09 5.48
N ASP A 538 -32.61 -5.01 4.73
CA ASP A 538 -31.97 -6.25 4.28
C ASP A 538 -32.33 -6.55 2.81
N TRP A 539 -31.40 -7.19 2.09
CA TRP A 539 -31.60 -7.69 0.73
C TRP A 539 -32.42 -8.98 0.72
N ASP A 540 -32.34 -9.78 1.80
CA ASP A 540 -33.11 -11.03 1.96
C ASP A 540 -34.59 -10.77 2.36
N ASP A 541 -34.90 -9.59 2.90
CA ASP A 541 -36.24 -9.19 3.34
C ASP A 541 -36.60 -7.77 2.85
N LEU A 542 -37.02 -7.70 1.59
CA LEU A 542 -37.27 -6.43 0.89
C LEU A 542 -38.39 -5.60 1.54
N LEU A 543 -38.20 -4.28 1.53
CA LEU A 543 -39.20 -3.33 1.99
C LEU A 543 -40.39 -3.28 1.02
N VAL A 544 -41.57 -3.67 1.48
CA VAL A 544 -42.78 -3.69 0.64
C VAL A 544 -43.48 -2.33 0.63
N VAL A 545 -43.57 -1.71 -0.54
CA VAL A 545 -44.24 -0.41 -0.74
C VAL A 545 -45.42 -0.56 -1.70
N SER A 546 -46.62 -0.17 -1.22
CA SER A 546 -47.83 -0.20 -2.04
C SER A 546 -47.79 0.83 -3.17
N SER A 547 -48.38 0.53 -4.33
CA SER A 547 -48.48 1.48 -5.45
C SER A 547 -49.26 2.76 -5.10
N THR A 548 -50.20 2.66 -4.16
CA THR A 548 -51.01 3.78 -3.66
C THR A 548 -50.21 4.81 -2.86
N PHE A 549 -49.00 4.46 -2.39
CA PHE A 549 -48.12 5.37 -1.67
C PHE A 549 -47.66 6.53 -2.57
N PHE A 550 -47.40 6.26 -3.85
CA PHE A 550 -46.87 7.25 -4.79
C PHE A 550 -47.95 8.12 -5.46
N GLU A 551 -49.24 7.77 -5.34
CA GLU A 551 -50.32 8.35 -6.16
C GLU A 551 -50.48 9.88 -6.01
N GLU A 552 -50.28 10.42 -4.81
CA GLU A 552 -50.44 11.86 -4.54
C GLU A 552 -49.12 12.65 -4.54
N MET A 553 -48.00 12.04 -4.95
CA MET A 553 -46.68 12.68 -5.02
C MET A 553 -46.42 13.36 -6.38
N LYS A 554 -47.36 14.19 -6.85
CA LYS A 554 -47.36 14.72 -8.24
C LYS A 554 -46.16 15.62 -8.57
N ALA A 555 -45.51 16.20 -7.56
CA ALA A 555 -44.34 17.07 -7.71
C ALA A 555 -42.99 16.31 -7.76
N LEU A 556 -43.01 14.98 -7.60
CA LEU A 556 -41.80 14.18 -7.46
C LEU A 556 -40.94 14.20 -8.74
N GLN A 557 -39.65 14.48 -8.57
CA GLN A 557 -38.65 14.60 -9.64
C GLN A 557 -37.55 13.55 -9.54
N VAL A 558 -37.21 13.11 -8.32
CA VAL A 558 -36.20 12.09 -8.05
C VAL A 558 -36.78 11.00 -7.16
N LEU A 559 -36.65 9.76 -7.61
CA LEU A 559 -37.00 8.56 -6.85
C LEU A 559 -35.79 7.62 -6.81
N TYR A 560 -35.26 7.38 -5.62
CA TYR A 560 -34.19 6.42 -5.35
C TYR A 560 -34.74 5.31 -4.46
N LEU A 561 -34.62 4.07 -4.92
CA LEU A 561 -35.12 2.88 -4.24
C LEU A 561 -33.98 1.87 -4.09
N ARG A 562 -33.79 1.34 -2.89
CA ARG A 562 -32.82 0.28 -2.62
C ARG A 562 -33.42 -0.81 -1.73
N ASN A 563 -33.31 -2.09 -2.11
CA ASN A 563 -33.91 -3.20 -1.35
C ASN A 563 -35.42 -3.05 -1.17
N VAL A 564 -36.13 -2.61 -2.21
CA VAL A 564 -37.58 -2.32 -2.16
C VAL A 564 -38.34 -3.21 -3.13
N SER A 565 -39.41 -3.83 -2.65
CA SER A 565 -40.45 -4.47 -3.46
C SER A 565 -41.62 -3.50 -3.64
N PHE A 566 -41.97 -3.19 -4.89
CA PHE A 566 -43.05 -2.26 -5.21
C PHE A 566 -43.73 -2.59 -6.55
N SER A 567 -44.92 -2.06 -6.75
CA SER A 567 -45.69 -2.23 -8.00
C SER A 567 -45.56 -1.00 -8.92
N ALA A 568 -45.10 -1.23 -10.15
CA ALA A 568 -44.99 -0.19 -11.19
C ALA A 568 -46.35 0.45 -11.59
N LYS A 569 -47.48 -0.09 -11.11
CA LYS A 569 -48.82 0.50 -11.34
C LYS A 569 -48.96 1.92 -10.78
N GLY A 570 -48.12 2.33 -9.83
CA GLY A 570 -48.13 3.69 -9.27
C GLY A 570 -47.42 4.74 -10.15
N PHE A 571 -46.56 4.33 -11.08
CA PHE A 571 -45.76 5.25 -11.91
C PHE A 571 -46.56 6.20 -12.82
N PRO A 572 -47.72 5.83 -13.39
CA PRO A 572 -48.55 6.77 -14.14
C PRO A 572 -48.97 8.02 -13.35
N SER A 573 -48.93 7.97 -12.01
CA SER A 573 -49.26 9.09 -11.13
C SER A 573 -48.08 10.04 -10.83
N LEU A 574 -46.91 9.79 -11.41
CA LEU A 574 -45.68 10.57 -11.20
C LEU A 574 -45.25 11.31 -12.49
N PRO A 575 -46.02 12.32 -12.96
CA PRO A 575 -45.81 12.93 -14.27
C PRO A 575 -44.51 13.75 -14.38
N ASN A 576 -43.93 14.18 -13.26
CA ASN A 576 -42.75 15.06 -13.22
C ASN A 576 -41.45 14.32 -12.92
N LEU A 577 -41.48 12.99 -12.83
CA LEU A 577 -40.32 12.20 -12.45
C LEU A 577 -39.26 12.23 -13.55
N LYS A 578 -38.06 12.71 -13.20
CA LYS A 578 -36.92 12.87 -14.11
C LYS A 578 -35.82 11.85 -13.86
N THR A 579 -35.65 11.41 -12.62
CA THR A 579 -34.62 10.45 -12.23
C THR A 579 -35.26 9.30 -11.46
N LEU A 580 -35.06 8.08 -11.97
CA LEU A 580 -35.39 6.84 -11.28
C LEU A 580 -34.11 6.03 -11.12
N CYS A 581 -33.76 5.74 -9.87
CA CYS A 581 -32.69 4.83 -9.53
C CYS A 581 -33.26 3.70 -8.69
N CYS A 582 -33.05 2.45 -9.14
CA CYS A 582 -33.40 1.26 -8.39
C CYS A 582 -32.16 0.41 -8.21
N ASP A 583 -31.87 0.01 -6.98
CA ASP A 583 -30.80 -0.91 -6.62
C ASP A 583 -31.42 -2.08 -5.87
N SER A 584 -31.26 -3.30 -6.37
CA SER A 584 -31.74 -4.51 -5.71
C SER A 584 -33.26 -4.46 -5.43
N CYS A 585 -34.03 -4.15 -6.47
CA CYS A 585 -35.49 -4.03 -6.43
C CYS A 585 -36.18 -5.04 -7.35
N GLU A 586 -37.39 -5.47 -6.97
CA GLU A 586 -38.27 -6.36 -7.78
C GLU A 586 -38.93 -5.62 -8.97
N LEU A 587 -38.10 -5.10 -9.88
CA LEU A 587 -38.56 -4.45 -11.10
C LEU A 587 -38.36 -5.38 -12.31
N LYS A 588 -39.46 -5.90 -12.85
CA LYS A 588 -39.48 -6.85 -13.98
C LYS A 588 -39.53 -6.22 -15.37
N ASN A 589 -40.08 -5.01 -15.47
CA ASN A 589 -40.35 -4.33 -16.75
C ASN A 589 -39.90 -2.87 -16.68
N PHE A 590 -39.62 -2.28 -17.83
CA PHE A 590 -39.25 -0.86 -17.88
C PHE A 590 -40.46 0.02 -17.56
N PRO A 591 -40.26 1.16 -16.86
CA PRO A 591 -41.35 2.02 -16.44
C PRO A 591 -41.86 2.91 -17.58
N SER A 592 -42.39 2.29 -18.64
CA SER A 592 -42.75 2.97 -19.89
C SER A 592 -43.82 4.07 -19.77
N SER A 593 -44.52 4.16 -18.64
CA SER A 593 -45.43 5.25 -18.33
C SER A 593 -44.73 6.58 -17.97
N LEU A 594 -43.44 6.53 -17.61
CA LEU A 594 -42.66 7.71 -17.17
C LEU A 594 -42.03 8.45 -18.36
N THR A 595 -42.85 9.04 -19.23
CA THR A 595 -42.37 9.61 -20.50
C THR A 595 -41.47 10.85 -20.38
N ASN A 596 -41.35 11.44 -19.18
CA ASN A 596 -40.49 12.60 -18.89
C ASN A 596 -39.16 12.23 -18.21
N LEU A 597 -38.86 10.93 -18.10
CA LEU A 597 -37.65 10.45 -17.44
C LEU A 597 -36.40 10.83 -18.24
N GLU A 598 -35.44 11.48 -17.59
CA GLU A 598 -34.13 11.85 -18.17
C GLU A 598 -33.03 10.86 -17.76
N ILE A 599 -33.11 10.30 -16.54
CA ILE A 599 -32.12 9.37 -15.97
C ILE A 599 -32.83 8.09 -15.49
N LEU A 600 -32.36 6.95 -16.00
CA LEU A 600 -32.75 5.63 -15.53
C LEU A 600 -31.51 4.83 -15.13
N ALA A 601 -31.38 4.50 -13.86
CA ALA A 601 -30.29 3.68 -13.34
C ALA A 601 -30.87 2.46 -12.61
N LEU A 602 -30.57 1.27 -13.11
CA LEU A 602 -31.06 0.01 -12.58
C LEU A 602 -29.87 -0.90 -12.25
N PHE A 603 -29.74 -1.23 -10.98
CA PHE A 603 -28.73 -2.12 -10.44
C PHE A 603 -29.44 -3.33 -9.84
N ASP A 604 -28.97 -4.53 -10.19
CA ASP A 604 -29.42 -5.77 -9.55
C ASP A 604 -30.94 -5.97 -9.59
N THR A 605 -31.55 -5.66 -10.75
CA THR A 605 -32.99 -5.86 -11.00
C THR A 605 -33.27 -7.11 -11.84
N GLU A 606 -34.53 -7.51 -11.90
CA GLU A 606 -35.02 -8.66 -12.69
C GLU A 606 -35.15 -8.38 -14.21
N ILE A 607 -34.62 -7.25 -14.70
CA ILE A 607 -34.69 -6.93 -16.14
C ILE A 607 -33.55 -7.65 -16.87
N ASP A 608 -33.92 -8.63 -17.70
CA ASP A 608 -32.98 -9.45 -18.50
C ASP A 608 -32.90 -9.02 -19.99
N GLU A 609 -33.82 -8.17 -20.45
CA GLU A 609 -33.95 -7.81 -21.86
C GLU A 609 -34.29 -6.33 -22.04
N ILE A 610 -33.57 -5.65 -22.95
CA ILE A 610 -33.95 -4.33 -23.45
C ILE A 610 -35.10 -4.48 -24.45
N SER A 611 -36.30 -4.05 -24.05
CA SER A 611 -37.55 -4.21 -24.80
C SER A 611 -38.07 -2.88 -25.39
N GLU A 612 -39.11 -2.96 -26.23
CA GLU A 612 -39.81 -1.80 -26.85
C GLU A 612 -40.34 -0.79 -25.81
N GLU A 613 -40.49 -1.20 -24.56
CA GLU A 613 -40.91 -0.32 -23.48
C GLU A 613 -39.90 0.80 -23.21
N LEU A 614 -38.61 0.53 -23.36
CA LEU A 614 -37.56 1.53 -23.17
C LEU A 614 -37.65 2.64 -24.22
N VAL A 615 -38.02 2.31 -25.47
CA VAL A 615 -38.11 3.28 -26.57
C VAL A 615 -39.24 4.30 -26.35
N LYS A 616 -40.22 3.97 -25.51
CA LYS A 616 -41.29 4.91 -25.12
C LYS A 616 -40.76 6.06 -24.24
N LEU A 617 -39.58 5.92 -23.64
CA LEU A 617 -38.91 6.94 -22.83
C LEU A 617 -38.10 7.90 -23.72
N SER A 618 -38.78 8.71 -24.54
CA SER A 618 -38.15 9.55 -25.56
C SER A 618 -37.26 10.67 -25.01
N THR A 619 -37.42 11.06 -23.75
CA THR A 619 -36.61 12.08 -23.06
C THR A 619 -35.37 11.52 -22.38
N LEU A 620 -35.15 10.20 -22.42
CA LEU A 620 -34.08 9.54 -21.70
C LEU A 620 -32.71 9.96 -22.26
N LYS A 621 -31.84 10.46 -21.38
CA LYS A 621 -30.48 10.92 -21.69
C LYS A 621 -29.41 10.05 -21.04
N TYR A 622 -29.69 9.45 -19.88
CA TYR A 622 -28.78 8.59 -19.16
C TYR A 622 -29.45 7.24 -18.90
N LEU A 623 -28.79 6.16 -19.31
CA LEU A 623 -29.20 4.79 -19.03
C LEU A 623 -28.05 4.01 -18.43
N ARG A 624 -28.27 3.45 -17.23
CA ARG A 624 -27.34 2.53 -16.59
C ARG A 624 -28.03 1.24 -16.18
N LEU A 625 -27.51 0.12 -16.64
CA LEU A 625 -27.97 -1.23 -16.32
C LEU A 625 -26.77 -2.05 -15.87
N SER A 626 -26.84 -2.58 -14.65
CA SER A 626 -25.80 -3.40 -14.04
C SER A 626 -26.40 -4.57 -13.29
N LYS A 627 -25.72 -5.72 -13.31
CA LYS A 627 -26.03 -6.89 -12.49
C LYS A 627 -24.76 -7.41 -11.82
N ASP A 628 -24.88 -7.81 -10.57
CA ASP A 628 -23.80 -8.33 -9.75
C ASP A 628 -23.29 -9.67 -10.28
N GLN A 629 -21.99 -9.88 -10.19
CA GLN A 629 -21.24 -10.96 -10.84
C GLN A 629 -21.41 -12.32 -10.15
N PHE A 630 -22.15 -12.41 -9.04
CA PHE A 630 -22.38 -13.67 -8.32
C PHE A 630 -23.28 -14.66 -9.08
N TYR A 631 -24.01 -14.21 -10.09
CA TYR A 631 -24.79 -15.07 -10.99
C TYR A 631 -24.06 -15.17 -12.33
N GLU A 632 -23.12 -16.11 -12.45
CA GLU A 632 -22.16 -16.26 -13.57
C GLU A 632 -22.76 -16.43 -14.98
N GLU A 633 -24.08 -16.32 -15.20
CA GLU A 633 -24.72 -16.70 -16.48
C GLU A 633 -25.81 -15.75 -17.01
N SER A 634 -26.18 -14.64 -16.36
CA SER A 634 -27.26 -13.78 -16.90
C SER A 634 -26.74 -12.80 -17.98
N GLU A 635 -26.86 -13.19 -19.25
CA GLU A 635 -26.66 -12.28 -20.39
C GLU A 635 -27.84 -11.33 -20.57
N MET A 636 -27.55 -10.04 -20.75
CA MET A 636 -28.55 -9.02 -21.04
C MET A 636 -28.83 -9.00 -22.54
N ARG A 637 -30.07 -9.30 -22.93
CA ARG A 637 -30.48 -9.37 -24.34
C ARG A 637 -30.87 -8.00 -24.86
N ILE A 638 -30.43 -7.68 -26.08
CA ILE A 638 -30.78 -6.43 -26.77
C ILE A 638 -31.41 -6.79 -28.11
N HIS A 639 -32.67 -6.41 -28.30
CA HIS A 639 -33.34 -6.63 -29.57
C HIS A 639 -32.67 -5.77 -30.68
N PRO A 640 -32.38 -6.33 -31.88
CA PRO A 640 -31.73 -5.58 -32.94
C PRO A 640 -32.52 -4.31 -33.31
N SER A 641 -31.81 -3.24 -33.67
CA SER A 641 -32.31 -1.92 -34.07
C SER A 641 -33.06 -1.12 -33.00
N LEU A 642 -33.04 -1.58 -31.74
CA LEU A 642 -33.74 -0.90 -30.66
C LEU A 642 -32.92 0.28 -30.11
N LEU A 643 -31.61 0.10 -29.93
CA LEU A 643 -30.75 1.14 -29.39
C LEU A 643 -30.66 2.34 -30.34
N SER A 644 -30.63 2.11 -31.66
CA SER A 644 -30.58 3.18 -32.65
C SER A 644 -31.78 4.14 -32.61
N ARG A 645 -32.88 3.75 -31.95
CA ARG A 645 -34.08 4.59 -31.77
C ARG A 645 -34.02 5.49 -30.53
N LEU A 646 -33.05 5.30 -29.64
CA LEU A 646 -32.85 6.11 -28.44
C LEU A 646 -32.01 7.37 -28.75
N THR A 647 -32.46 8.19 -29.70
CA THR A 647 -31.67 9.28 -30.28
C THR A 647 -31.29 10.40 -29.30
N SER A 648 -32.01 10.53 -28.18
CA SER A 648 -31.76 11.51 -27.12
C SER A 648 -30.66 11.09 -26.14
N LEU A 649 -30.19 9.84 -26.21
CA LEU A 649 -29.29 9.24 -25.23
C LEU A 649 -27.88 9.85 -25.32
N GLN A 650 -27.35 10.29 -24.19
CA GLN A 650 -26.03 10.90 -24.03
C GLN A 650 -25.05 9.97 -23.30
N GLU A 651 -25.53 9.25 -22.28
CA GLU A 651 -24.72 8.31 -21.50
C GLU A 651 -25.38 6.92 -21.49
N LEU A 652 -24.63 5.90 -21.90
CA LEU A 652 -25.07 4.50 -21.91
C LEU A 652 -24.08 3.62 -21.14
N HIS A 653 -24.53 2.99 -20.06
CA HIS A 653 -23.69 2.14 -19.22
C HIS A 653 -24.33 0.75 -19.07
N LEU A 654 -23.78 -0.24 -19.77
CA LEU A 654 -24.18 -1.64 -19.72
C LEU A 654 -23.00 -2.46 -19.20
N GLN A 655 -23.03 -2.83 -17.93
CA GLN A 655 -21.90 -3.50 -17.25
C GLN A 655 -22.00 -5.03 -17.31
N SER A 656 -23.19 -5.57 -17.57
CA SER A 656 -23.44 -6.99 -17.78
C SER A 656 -22.94 -7.44 -19.17
N LYS A 657 -22.75 -8.76 -19.34
CA LYS A 657 -22.41 -9.34 -20.65
C LYS A 657 -23.58 -9.13 -21.61
N ILE A 658 -23.31 -8.49 -22.76
CA ILE A 658 -24.30 -8.18 -23.79
C ILE A 658 -23.86 -8.71 -25.16
N THR A 659 -24.85 -8.94 -26.03
CA THR A 659 -24.64 -9.14 -27.47
C THR A 659 -25.32 -7.98 -28.19
N ILE A 660 -24.52 -7.11 -28.80
CA ILE A 660 -24.99 -5.90 -29.48
C ILE A 660 -24.44 -5.82 -30.91
N ASN A 661 -25.25 -5.35 -31.85
CA ASN A 661 -24.73 -4.89 -33.14
C ASN A 661 -24.06 -3.52 -32.97
N LEU A 662 -22.73 -3.48 -32.97
CA LEU A 662 -21.95 -2.27 -32.71
C LEU A 662 -22.29 -1.10 -33.66
N LEU A 663 -22.76 -1.36 -34.89
CA LEU A 663 -23.20 -0.31 -35.82
C LEU A 663 -24.39 0.51 -35.30
N GLU A 664 -25.20 -0.04 -34.40
CA GLU A 664 -26.31 0.71 -33.79
C GLU A 664 -25.82 1.87 -32.94
N LEU A 665 -24.62 1.76 -32.35
CA LEU A 665 -24.01 2.83 -31.57
C LEU A 665 -23.69 4.06 -32.43
N ASN A 666 -23.39 3.87 -33.73
CA ASN A 666 -23.13 4.98 -34.65
C ASN A 666 -24.40 5.80 -34.95
N SER A 667 -25.58 5.25 -34.67
CA SER A 667 -26.86 5.99 -34.81
C SER A 667 -27.14 6.92 -33.62
N LEU A 668 -26.43 6.74 -32.49
CA LEU A 668 -26.58 7.55 -31.29
C LEU A 668 -25.74 8.82 -31.36
N SER A 669 -26.21 9.81 -32.12
CA SER A 669 -25.46 11.05 -32.40
C SER A 669 -25.13 11.90 -31.18
N CYS A 670 -25.87 11.73 -30.07
CA CYS A 670 -25.72 12.50 -28.84
C CYS A 670 -24.81 11.81 -27.80
N LEU A 671 -24.33 10.60 -28.09
CA LEU A 671 -23.60 9.76 -27.15
C LEU A 671 -22.21 10.35 -26.84
N THR A 672 -22.01 10.76 -25.59
CA THR A 672 -20.74 11.29 -25.06
C THR A 672 -20.08 10.32 -24.09
N ALA A 673 -20.87 9.45 -23.44
CA ALA A 673 -20.35 8.47 -22.49
C ALA A 673 -20.82 7.03 -22.76
N LEU A 674 -19.91 6.06 -22.62
CA LEU A 674 -20.20 4.65 -22.89
C LEU A 674 -19.47 3.69 -21.95
N SER A 675 -20.19 2.80 -21.28
CA SER A 675 -19.58 1.63 -20.62
C SER A 675 -20.17 0.34 -21.16
N LEU A 676 -19.34 -0.56 -21.67
CA LEU A 676 -19.78 -1.82 -22.27
C LEU A 676 -18.86 -2.99 -21.90
N ARG A 677 -19.46 -4.16 -21.67
CA ARG A 677 -18.78 -5.46 -21.69
C ARG A 677 -19.04 -6.15 -23.03
N LEU A 678 -17.99 -6.38 -23.80
CA LEU A 678 -18.05 -6.95 -25.15
C LEU A 678 -17.30 -8.27 -25.24
N SER A 679 -17.67 -9.07 -26.23
CA SER A 679 -16.95 -10.30 -26.59
C SER A 679 -16.31 -10.16 -27.98
N THR A 680 -15.20 -10.87 -28.22
CA THR A 680 -14.43 -10.79 -29.48
C THR A 680 -15.23 -11.04 -30.74
N ASP A 681 -16.22 -11.94 -30.68
CA ASP A 681 -17.09 -12.33 -31.78
C ASP A 681 -17.93 -11.17 -32.33
N GLN A 682 -18.13 -10.11 -31.54
CA GLN A 682 -18.91 -8.93 -31.93
C GLN A 682 -18.12 -7.97 -32.86
N PHE A 683 -16.82 -8.20 -33.06
CA PHE A 683 -15.94 -7.36 -33.89
C PHE A 683 -15.75 -7.89 -35.32
N SER A 684 -16.69 -8.69 -35.84
CA SER A 684 -16.59 -9.34 -37.15
C SER A 684 -16.71 -8.42 -38.36
N GLN A 685 -16.93 -7.11 -38.18
CA GLN A 685 -17.11 -6.13 -39.26
C GLN A 685 -15.89 -5.19 -39.31
N GLU A 686 -15.16 -5.21 -40.43
CA GLU A 686 -13.85 -4.54 -40.57
C GLU A 686 -13.90 -3.00 -40.49
N ASP A 687 -15.09 -2.38 -40.58
CA ASP A 687 -15.27 -0.92 -40.69
C ASP A 687 -15.82 -0.23 -39.43
N PHE A 688 -16.17 -0.96 -38.36
CA PHE A 688 -16.69 -0.30 -37.15
C PHE A 688 -15.60 0.45 -36.40
N VAL A 689 -15.89 1.68 -35.99
CA VAL A 689 -15.05 2.48 -35.10
C VAL A 689 -15.96 3.12 -34.04
N PHE A 690 -15.57 3.03 -32.77
CA PHE A 690 -16.31 3.70 -31.70
C PHE A 690 -16.43 5.21 -31.98
N PRO A 691 -17.54 5.87 -31.60
CA PRO A 691 -17.64 7.31 -31.68
C PRO A 691 -16.59 7.99 -30.78
N LYS A 692 -16.36 9.28 -31.01
CA LYS A 692 -15.50 10.08 -30.11
C LYS A 692 -16.25 10.29 -28.80
N LEU A 693 -15.77 9.63 -27.74
CA LEU A 693 -16.39 9.65 -26.42
C LEU A 693 -15.56 10.50 -25.47
N GLN A 694 -16.23 11.26 -24.61
CA GLN A 694 -15.60 12.02 -23.53
C GLN A 694 -15.30 11.12 -22.33
N MET A 695 -16.18 10.15 -22.09
CA MET A 695 -16.12 9.24 -20.95
C MET A 695 -16.41 7.81 -21.41
N TYR A 696 -15.56 6.85 -21.05
CA TYR A 696 -15.88 5.46 -21.36
C TYR A 696 -15.20 4.45 -20.45
N THR A 697 -15.82 3.28 -20.34
CA THR A 697 -15.22 2.08 -19.74
C THR A 697 -15.58 0.89 -20.60
N ILE A 698 -14.67 0.50 -21.48
CA ILE A 698 -14.89 -0.60 -22.42
C ILE A 698 -14.04 -1.78 -22.00
N VAL A 699 -14.69 -2.92 -21.80
CA VAL A 699 -14.07 -4.19 -21.42
C VAL A 699 -14.38 -5.24 -22.46
N VAL A 700 -13.36 -5.83 -23.08
CA VAL A 700 -13.49 -6.92 -24.06
C VAL A 700 -12.96 -8.21 -23.43
N ASN A 701 -13.78 -9.27 -23.42
CA ASN A 701 -13.47 -10.60 -22.85
C ASN A 701 -12.92 -10.56 -21.40
N GLY A 702 -13.32 -9.58 -20.60
CA GLY A 702 -12.89 -9.46 -19.21
C GLY A 702 -14.02 -8.98 -18.30
N ASP A 703 -13.71 -8.81 -17.02
CA ASP A 703 -14.66 -8.34 -16.02
C ASP A 703 -14.52 -6.83 -15.74
N PHE A 704 -15.66 -6.20 -15.45
CA PHE A 704 -15.64 -4.90 -14.79
C PHE A 704 -15.09 -5.08 -13.37
N THR A 705 -14.10 -4.27 -13.01
CA THR A 705 -13.66 -4.15 -11.61
C THR A 705 -14.37 -2.94 -11.02
N TYR A 706 -14.80 -2.98 -9.75
CA TYR A 706 -15.41 -1.83 -9.07
C TYR A 706 -14.56 -0.54 -9.16
N GLU A 707 -13.24 -0.67 -9.35
CA GLU A 707 -12.28 0.43 -9.53
C GLU A 707 -12.19 1.02 -10.96
N SER A 708 -13.14 0.72 -11.85
CA SER A 708 -13.03 1.12 -13.25
C SER A 708 -13.34 2.61 -13.44
N ALA A 709 -12.31 3.44 -13.23
CA ALA A 709 -12.32 4.87 -13.52
C ALA A 709 -12.77 5.17 -14.96
N PHE A 710 -13.33 6.35 -15.17
CA PHE A 710 -13.70 6.83 -16.49
C PHE A 710 -12.47 6.98 -17.42
N ARG A 711 -12.67 6.76 -18.73
CA ARG A 711 -11.63 6.71 -19.78
C ARG A 711 -10.69 5.50 -19.65
N THR A 712 -11.29 4.33 -19.36
CA THR A 712 -10.59 3.04 -19.23
C THR A 712 -10.91 2.11 -20.39
N LEU A 713 -9.87 1.48 -20.96
CA LEU A 713 -9.99 0.43 -21.97
C LEU A 713 -9.25 -0.83 -21.50
N LYS A 714 -9.98 -1.94 -21.39
CA LYS A 714 -9.46 -3.27 -21.03
C LYS A 714 -9.77 -4.25 -22.15
N ILE A 715 -8.75 -4.84 -22.75
CA ILE A 715 -8.91 -5.81 -23.84
C ILE A 715 -8.16 -7.08 -23.45
N HIS A 716 -8.91 -8.18 -23.44
CA HIS A 716 -8.42 -9.53 -23.16
C HIS A 716 -8.65 -10.43 -24.38
N ASP A 717 -7.75 -11.36 -24.64
CA ASP A 717 -7.90 -12.43 -25.62
C ASP A 717 -8.42 -11.94 -26.98
N PHE A 718 -7.76 -10.94 -27.56
CA PHE A 718 -8.22 -10.24 -28.76
C PHE A 718 -7.23 -10.39 -29.91
N SER A 719 -7.62 -11.11 -30.96
CA SER A 719 -6.75 -11.41 -32.10
C SER A 719 -6.97 -10.53 -33.34
N SER A 720 -7.96 -9.61 -33.28
CA SER A 720 -8.34 -8.74 -34.41
C SER A 720 -7.62 -7.39 -34.37
N SER A 721 -7.78 -6.58 -35.41
CA SER A 721 -7.23 -5.22 -35.47
C SER A 721 -7.80 -4.32 -34.36
N LEU A 722 -6.95 -3.48 -33.75
CA LEU A 722 -7.37 -2.46 -32.77
C LEU A 722 -7.97 -1.20 -33.42
N SER A 723 -8.17 -1.19 -34.75
CA SER A 723 -8.73 -0.06 -35.50
C SER A 723 -10.09 0.41 -34.98
N ALA A 724 -10.91 -0.51 -34.47
CA ALA A 724 -12.21 -0.19 -33.87
C ALA A 724 -12.11 0.77 -32.68
N PHE A 725 -10.99 0.75 -31.94
CA PHE A 725 -10.76 1.57 -30.76
C PHE A 725 -9.98 2.86 -31.06
N SER A 726 -9.68 3.16 -32.33
CA SER A 726 -8.85 4.30 -32.75
C SER A 726 -9.32 5.64 -32.18
N ASN A 727 -10.63 5.89 -32.14
CA ASN A 727 -11.20 7.11 -31.56
C ASN A 727 -11.10 7.20 -30.02
N LEU A 728 -10.89 6.08 -29.33
CA LEU A 728 -10.79 6.04 -27.86
C LEU A 728 -9.37 6.33 -27.40
N PHE A 729 -8.35 5.89 -28.15
CA PHE A 729 -6.94 6.09 -27.79
C PHE A 729 -6.54 7.57 -27.63
N TYR A 730 -7.29 8.53 -28.19
CA TYR A 730 -7.00 9.95 -28.07
C TYR A 730 -7.04 10.49 -26.64
N ASN A 731 -7.93 9.97 -25.79
CA ASN A 731 -8.13 10.44 -24.41
C ASN A 731 -8.15 9.31 -23.38
N VAL A 732 -7.60 8.13 -23.73
CA VAL A 732 -7.52 7.00 -22.79
C VAL A 732 -6.62 7.34 -21.61
N GLU A 733 -7.10 7.12 -20.39
CA GLU A 733 -6.33 7.28 -19.15
C GLU A 733 -5.71 5.97 -18.68
N LYS A 734 -6.48 4.88 -18.74
CA LYS A 734 -6.05 3.55 -18.28
C LYS A 734 -6.23 2.54 -19.40
N LEU A 735 -5.11 1.93 -19.83
CA LEU A 735 -5.10 0.92 -20.88
C LEU A 735 -4.54 -0.39 -20.34
N LYS A 736 -5.34 -1.46 -20.40
CA LYS A 736 -4.92 -2.83 -20.11
C LYS A 736 -5.10 -3.70 -21.37
N LEU A 737 -4.01 -4.27 -21.87
CA LEU A 737 -4.03 -5.24 -22.95
C LEU A 737 -3.45 -6.57 -22.45
N GLU A 738 -4.20 -7.65 -22.61
CA GLU A 738 -3.81 -8.99 -22.19
C GLU A 738 -4.10 -10.00 -23.31
N ASN A 739 -3.09 -10.76 -23.73
CA ASN A 739 -3.21 -11.73 -24.82
C ASN A 739 -3.78 -11.12 -26.12
N VAL A 740 -3.23 -9.97 -26.52
CA VAL A 740 -3.60 -9.26 -27.76
C VAL A 740 -2.54 -9.51 -28.84
N SER A 741 -2.96 -9.96 -30.03
CA SER A 741 -2.08 -10.28 -31.16
C SER A 741 -2.33 -9.36 -32.37
N GLY A 742 -1.42 -9.36 -33.34
CA GLY A 742 -1.54 -8.66 -34.62
C GLY A 742 -1.05 -7.21 -34.64
N GLN A 743 -0.51 -6.70 -33.53
CA GLN A 743 -0.02 -5.32 -33.42
C GLN A 743 1.45 -5.30 -33.00
N LYS A 744 2.28 -4.53 -33.71
CA LYS A 744 3.69 -4.35 -33.36
C LYS A 744 3.92 -3.27 -32.29
N ASN A 745 2.94 -2.42 -32.06
CA ASN A 745 2.95 -1.31 -31.12
C ASN A 745 1.54 -1.01 -30.61
N ILE A 746 1.41 -0.10 -29.63
CA ILE A 746 0.11 0.22 -29.02
C ILE A 746 -0.81 0.97 -30.00
N VAL A 747 -0.24 1.78 -30.90
CA VAL A 747 -0.98 2.54 -31.91
C VAL A 747 -0.23 2.51 -33.25
N PRO A 748 -0.82 1.94 -34.33
CA PRO A 748 -0.13 1.74 -35.61
C PRO A 748 0.18 3.02 -36.40
N SER A 749 -0.44 4.16 -36.04
CA SER A 749 -0.14 5.46 -36.63
C SER A 749 -0.39 6.56 -35.60
N ILE A 750 0.67 7.05 -34.97
CA ILE A 750 0.64 8.29 -34.19
C ILE A 750 0.35 9.40 -35.20
N GLY A 751 -0.91 9.79 -35.37
CA GLY A 751 -1.23 11.12 -35.84
C GLY A 751 -0.69 12.17 -34.85
N GLU A 752 -0.69 13.45 -35.23
CA GLU A 752 -0.06 14.58 -34.53
C GLU A 752 -0.32 14.71 -32.99
N MET A 753 -1.21 13.92 -32.36
CA MET A 753 -1.63 14.11 -30.96
C MET A 753 -1.39 12.95 -29.96
N GLY A 754 -0.96 11.74 -30.35
CA GLY A 754 -0.49 10.66 -29.43
C GLY A 754 -1.45 10.18 -28.30
N VAL A 755 -1.09 9.10 -27.58
CA VAL A 755 -1.77 8.58 -26.35
C VAL A 755 -1.32 9.35 -25.11
N ASN A 756 -1.50 10.68 -25.12
CA ASN A 756 -0.88 11.56 -24.12
C ASN A 756 -1.64 11.66 -22.78
N GLU A 757 -2.94 11.37 -22.76
CA GLU A 757 -3.74 11.35 -21.52
C GLU A 757 -3.51 10.08 -20.68
N LEU A 758 -2.75 9.11 -21.20
CA LEU A 758 -2.54 7.81 -20.57
C LEU A 758 -1.73 7.96 -19.28
N THR A 759 -2.32 7.56 -18.15
CA THR A 759 -1.71 7.58 -16.82
C THR A 759 -1.31 6.20 -16.32
N SER A 760 -1.99 5.12 -16.76
CA SER A 760 -1.66 3.73 -16.40
C SER A 760 -1.71 2.83 -17.63
N LEU A 761 -0.60 2.12 -17.87
CA LEU A 761 -0.45 1.16 -18.97
C LEU A 761 -0.07 -0.21 -18.43
N LYS A 762 -0.90 -1.22 -18.74
CA LYS A 762 -0.69 -2.62 -18.37
C LYS A 762 -0.70 -3.50 -19.61
N LEU A 763 0.40 -4.19 -19.86
CA LEU A 763 0.57 -5.10 -21.00
C LEU A 763 0.97 -6.48 -20.51
N GLN A 764 0.25 -7.51 -20.97
CA GLN A 764 0.52 -8.90 -20.61
C GLN A 764 0.37 -9.83 -21.81
N SER A 765 1.36 -10.67 -22.08
CA SER A 765 1.31 -11.70 -23.14
C SER A 765 0.89 -11.18 -24.53
N CYS A 766 1.25 -9.95 -24.89
CA CYS A 766 0.99 -9.39 -26.22
C CYS A 766 2.21 -9.67 -27.12
N ASP A 767 2.32 -10.90 -27.60
CA ASP A 767 3.57 -11.47 -28.10
C ASP A 767 4.08 -10.87 -29.41
N ASP A 768 3.24 -10.20 -30.19
CA ASP A 768 3.63 -9.54 -31.45
C ASP A 768 4.21 -8.13 -31.24
N MET A 769 4.01 -7.52 -30.07
CA MET A 769 4.44 -6.14 -29.82
C MET A 769 5.95 -6.06 -29.62
N GLU A 770 6.61 -5.34 -30.53
CA GLU A 770 8.06 -5.13 -30.51
C GLU A 770 8.44 -3.88 -29.71
N PHE A 771 7.60 -2.84 -29.73
CA PHE A 771 7.82 -1.55 -29.06
C PHE A 771 6.50 -0.97 -28.53
N LEU A 772 6.52 -0.09 -27.52
CA LEU A 772 5.28 0.60 -27.11
C LEU A 772 4.87 1.65 -28.14
N THR A 773 5.85 2.38 -28.68
CA THR A 773 5.67 3.48 -29.62
C THR A 773 6.77 3.51 -30.68
N VAL A 774 6.44 4.02 -31.87
CA VAL A 774 7.35 4.12 -33.03
C VAL A 774 7.31 5.56 -33.55
N ILE A 775 8.47 6.23 -33.61
CA ILE A 775 8.58 7.62 -34.07
C ILE A 775 9.52 7.70 -35.26
N THR A 776 9.00 8.10 -36.41
CA THR A 776 9.77 8.32 -37.65
C THR A 776 10.20 9.79 -37.77
N ARG A 777 11.36 10.03 -38.40
CA ARG A 777 11.93 11.39 -38.60
C ARG A 777 10.99 12.38 -39.29
N ASP A 778 10.02 11.90 -40.05
CA ASP A 778 9.08 12.73 -40.82
C ASP A 778 7.95 13.36 -39.98
N GLN A 779 7.82 13.05 -38.68
CA GLN A 779 6.67 13.45 -37.83
C GLN A 779 6.91 14.65 -36.90
N GLY A 780 8.06 15.34 -36.98
CA GLY A 780 8.40 16.44 -36.04
C GLY A 780 8.55 15.97 -34.57
N PRO A 781 8.78 16.89 -33.62
CA PRO A 781 8.89 16.55 -32.19
C PRO A 781 7.51 16.24 -31.60
N SER A 782 7.07 14.98 -31.71
CA SER A 782 5.82 14.51 -31.09
C SER A 782 5.98 14.42 -29.57
N VAL A 783 4.92 14.76 -28.83
CA VAL A 783 4.77 14.44 -27.40
C VAL A 783 4.07 13.08 -27.32
N ALA A 784 4.62 12.14 -26.55
CA ALA A 784 4.02 10.82 -26.34
C ALA A 784 4.22 10.38 -24.89
N LEU A 785 3.20 9.75 -24.28
CA LEU A 785 3.26 9.12 -22.95
C LEU A 785 3.80 10.05 -21.84
N CYS A 786 3.55 11.36 -21.94
CA CYS A 786 4.07 12.35 -20.99
C CYS A 786 3.37 12.29 -19.62
N ASN A 787 2.08 11.93 -19.59
CA ASN A 787 1.29 11.80 -18.37
C ASN A 787 1.33 10.39 -17.76
N LEU A 788 2.09 9.46 -18.34
CA LEU A 788 2.16 8.08 -17.84
C LEU A 788 2.78 8.06 -16.44
N VAL A 789 2.05 7.50 -15.47
CA VAL A 789 2.44 7.39 -14.06
C VAL A 789 2.84 5.96 -13.71
N GLU A 790 2.09 4.97 -14.21
CA GLU A 790 2.31 3.54 -13.96
C GLU A 790 2.53 2.79 -15.28
N LEU A 791 3.63 2.05 -15.37
CA LEU A 791 3.92 1.12 -16.47
C LEU A 791 4.15 -0.29 -15.92
N ASN A 792 3.33 -1.24 -16.34
CA ASN A 792 3.43 -2.65 -15.96
C ASN A 792 3.41 -3.54 -17.20
N ILE A 793 4.53 -4.21 -17.47
CA ILE A 793 4.72 -5.07 -18.63
C ILE A 793 5.07 -6.48 -18.15
N ARG A 794 4.37 -7.50 -18.62
CA ARG A 794 4.61 -8.89 -18.24
C ARG A 794 4.56 -9.83 -19.43
N SER A 795 5.47 -10.79 -19.45
CA SER A 795 5.42 -11.92 -20.39
C SER A 795 5.35 -11.52 -21.86
N MET A 796 6.03 -10.44 -22.26
CA MET A 796 6.06 -10.00 -23.67
C MET A 796 7.23 -10.65 -24.40
N VAL A 797 6.94 -11.57 -25.33
CA VAL A 797 7.99 -12.37 -25.97
C VAL A 797 8.81 -11.56 -26.99
N SER A 798 8.19 -10.69 -27.78
CA SER A 798 8.88 -9.93 -28.86
C SER A 798 9.29 -8.50 -28.48
N LEU A 799 9.00 -8.04 -27.27
CA LEU A 799 9.30 -6.67 -26.85
C LEU A 799 10.81 -6.45 -26.82
N LYS A 800 11.31 -5.52 -27.65
CA LYS A 800 12.75 -5.19 -27.79
C LYS A 800 13.14 -3.94 -27.02
N GLY A 801 12.22 -2.98 -26.88
CA GLY A 801 12.42 -1.73 -26.15
C GLY A 801 11.13 -0.94 -25.99
N LEU A 802 11.15 0.17 -25.24
CA LEU A 802 9.94 0.98 -25.03
C LEU A 802 9.58 1.86 -26.23
N CYS A 803 10.59 2.36 -26.97
CA CYS A 803 10.41 3.22 -28.13
C CYS A 803 11.34 2.79 -29.27
N PHE A 804 10.88 2.88 -30.51
CA PHE A 804 11.72 2.78 -31.70
C PHE A 804 11.82 4.14 -32.41
N GLY A 805 13.05 4.66 -32.58
CA GLY A 805 13.30 5.94 -33.27
C GLY A 805 13.79 7.06 -32.35
N LEU A 806 13.39 8.31 -32.64
CA LEU A 806 13.70 9.50 -31.83
C LEU A 806 12.88 9.48 -30.53
N SER A 807 13.46 9.95 -29.41
CA SER A 807 12.72 10.05 -28.15
C SER A 807 11.76 11.25 -28.23
N PRO A 808 10.46 11.07 -27.91
CA PRO A 808 9.50 12.17 -27.94
C PRO A 808 9.81 13.22 -26.86
N THR A 809 9.36 14.45 -27.09
CA THR A 809 9.53 15.54 -26.12
C THR A 809 8.70 15.24 -24.86
N ARG A 810 9.29 15.37 -23.66
CA ARG A 810 8.64 15.05 -22.35
C ARG A 810 8.24 13.57 -22.18
N PHE A 811 8.86 12.65 -22.90
CA PHE A 811 8.61 11.21 -22.79
C PHE A 811 8.73 10.72 -21.34
N LEU A 812 7.68 10.07 -20.81
CA LEU A 812 7.69 9.45 -19.47
C LEU A 812 8.02 10.41 -18.30
N GLN A 813 7.78 11.72 -18.48
CA GLN A 813 8.15 12.75 -17.49
C GLN A 813 7.48 12.56 -16.12
N ASN A 814 6.22 12.09 -16.11
CA ASN A 814 5.43 11.89 -14.89
C ASN A 814 5.48 10.46 -14.34
N LEU A 815 6.34 9.60 -14.89
CA LEU A 815 6.42 8.19 -14.55
C LEU A 815 6.90 8.00 -13.12
N LYS A 816 6.11 7.29 -12.30
CA LYS A 816 6.39 7.00 -10.89
C LYS A 816 6.74 5.54 -10.66
N GLN A 817 6.19 4.61 -11.45
CA GLN A 817 6.37 3.19 -11.25
C GLN A 817 6.60 2.46 -12.57
N VAL A 818 7.63 1.61 -12.59
CA VAL A 818 7.94 0.70 -13.69
C VAL A 818 8.09 -0.71 -13.15
N ILE A 819 7.29 -1.63 -13.68
CA ILE A 819 7.36 -3.06 -13.42
C ILE A 819 7.48 -3.78 -14.76
N ILE A 820 8.59 -4.45 -15.02
CA ILE A 820 8.79 -5.25 -16.24
C ILE A 820 9.23 -6.65 -15.84
N LYS A 821 8.45 -7.66 -16.23
CA LYS A 821 8.73 -9.05 -15.88
C LYS A 821 8.62 -10.01 -17.06
N TYR A 822 9.43 -11.06 -17.07
CA TYR A 822 9.32 -12.17 -18.04
C TYR A 822 9.39 -11.72 -19.52
N CYS A 823 10.10 -10.65 -19.85
CA CYS A 823 10.24 -10.16 -21.23
C CYS A 823 11.58 -10.61 -21.81
N GLN A 824 11.54 -11.65 -22.66
CA GLN A 824 12.74 -12.39 -23.04
C GLN A 824 13.61 -11.65 -24.07
N GLN A 825 13.04 -10.86 -24.98
CA GLN A 825 13.80 -10.15 -26.03
C GLN A 825 14.15 -8.71 -25.68
N LEU A 826 13.76 -8.22 -24.50
CA LEU A 826 13.97 -6.83 -24.11
C LEU A 826 15.45 -6.56 -23.90
N GLN A 827 16.03 -5.68 -24.72
CA GLN A 827 17.47 -5.38 -24.70
C GLN A 827 17.77 -4.08 -23.97
N VAL A 828 16.94 -3.06 -24.18
CA VAL A 828 17.10 -1.71 -23.60
C VAL A 828 15.75 -1.18 -23.15
N ILE A 829 15.68 -0.63 -21.94
CA ILE A 829 14.44 -0.05 -21.40
C ILE A 829 14.34 1.43 -21.77
N PHE A 830 15.28 2.25 -21.28
CA PHE A 830 15.30 3.68 -21.53
C PHE A 830 16.41 4.03 -22.52
N GLN A 831 16.01 4.33 -23.77
CA GLN A 831 16.92 4.76 -24.83
C GLN A 831 16.60 6.19 -25.25
N ILE A 832 17.55 7.12 -25.03
CA ILE A 832 17.42 8.55 -25.37
C ILE A 832 18.59 8.93 -26.29
N ASN A 833 18.34 8.92 -27.60
CA ASN A 833 19.39 9.12 -28.62
C ASN A 833 19.54 10.59 -29.06
N GLU A 834 18.47 11.24 -29.52
CA GLU A 834 18.47 12.60 -30.08
C GLU A 834 17.28 13.37 -29.51
N LEU A 835 17.51 14.48 -28.79
CA LEU A 835 16.47 15.42 -28.38
C LEU A 835 16.37 16.53 -29.43
N SER A 836 15.16 16.93 -29.80
CA SER A 836 14.97 18.07 -30.70
C SER A 836 15.61 19.34 -30.14
N GLU A 837 16.28 20.14 -30.98
CA GLU A 837 17.17 21.28 -30.67
C GLU A 837 16.61 22.38 -29.73
N ASN A 838 15.37 22.30 -29.26
CA ASN A 838 14.67 23.31 -28.46
C ASN A 838 14.43 22.97 -26.97
N VAL A 839 15.02 21.91 -26.40
CA VAL A 839 14.81 21.56 -24.98
C VAL A 839 15.71 22.39 -24.05
N GLN A 840 15.43 23.69 -23.98
CA GLN A 840 15.97 24.59 -22.97
C GLN A 840 14.86 24.93 -21.96
N CYS A 841 14.27 23.93 -21.29
CA CYS A 841 13.20 24.14 -20.28
C CYS A 841 13.11 23.04 -19.18
N GLN A 842 13.78 23.33 -18.05
CA GLN A 842 13.36 23.23 -16.63
C GLN A 842 13.00 21.91 -15.90
N ILE A 843 12.71 20.76 -16.52
CA ILE A 843 12.42 19.52 -15.75
C ILE A 843 13.18 18.30 -16.29
N ALA A 844 13.97 17.66 -15.43
CA ALA A 844 14.69 16.43 -15.75
C ALA A 844 13.75 15.24 -15.97
N LEU A 845 14.01 14.45 -17.02
CA LEU A 845 13.29 13.21 -17.36
C LEU A 845 13.43 12.19 -16.23
N LEU A 846 12.37 11.43 -15.99
CA LEU A 846 12.29 10.36 -14.96
C LEU A 846 12.48 10.83 -13.50
N SER A 847 12.48 12.13 -13.24
CA SER A 847 12.64 12.71 -11.88
C SER A 847 11.55 12.28 -10.90
N ASN A 848 10.39 11.85 -11.41
CA ASN A 848 9.29 11.34 -10.61
C ASN A 848 9.34 9.84 -10.32
N LEU A 849 10.26 9.09 -10.93
CA LEU A 849 10.32 7.64 -10.82
C LEU A 849 10.66 7.26 -9.37
N ALA A 850 9.75 6.52 -8.73
CA ALA A 850 9.87 6.11 -7.32
C ALA A 850 10.18 4.61 -7.18
N ILE A 851 9.65 3.78 -8.08
CA ILE A 851 9.77 2.31 -8.03
C ILE A 851 10.22 1.78 -9.39
N LEU A 852 11.33 1.02 -9.39
CA LEU A 852 11.81 0.25 -10.53
C LEU A 852 11.92 -1.24 -10.16
N ASN A 853 11.11 -2.09 -10.80
CA ASN A 853 11.11 -3.53 -10.58
C ASN A 853 11.30 -4.28 -11.90
N LEU A 854 12.44 -4.96 -12.03
CA LEU A 854 12.85 -5.69 -13.22
C LEU A 854 13.12 -7.15 -12.83
N ASP A 855 12.45 -8.10 -13.48
CA ASP A 855 12.57 -9.51 -13.14
C ASP A 855 12.52 -10.42 -14.38
N LEU A 856 13.42 -11.39 -14.48
CA LEU A 856 13.48 -12.39 -15.56
C LEU A 856 13.53 -11.73 -16.94
N LEU A 857 14.58 -10.92 -17.15
CA LEU A 857 14.89 -10.22 -18.39
C LEU A 857 16.26 -10.69 -18.93
N PRO A 858 16.34 -11.94 -19.46
CA PRO A 858 17.61 -12.60 -19.73
C PRO A 858 18.45 -11.92 -20.82
N ASN A 859 17.83 -11.17 -21.74
CA ASN A 859 18.53 -10.44 -22.80
C ASN A 859 18.74 -8.95 -22.51
N LEU A 860 18.41 -8.46 -21.31
CA LEU A 860 18.57 -7.05 -20.96
C LEU A 860 20.06 -6.69 -20.90
N GLU A 861 20.52 -5.85 -21.83
CA GLU A 861 21.92 -5.42 -21.94
C GLU A 861 22.16 -4.10 -21.22
N SER A 862 21.18 -3.18 -21.23
CA SER A 862 21.25 -1.92 -20.51
C SER A 862 19.87 -1.44 -20.05
N ILE A 863 19.79 -0.87 -18.86
CA ILE A 863 18.58 -0.16 -18.39
C ILE A 863 18.55 1.25 -18.99
N TRP A 864 19.71 1.91 -19.03
CA TRP A 864 19.89 3.31 -19.43
C TRP A 864 20.86 3.41 -20.60
N LYS A 865 20.38 3.80 -21.78
CA LYS A 865 21.20 4.10 -22.95
C LYS A 865 21.05 5.58 -23.29
N LEU A 866 22.00 6.37 -22.78
CA LEU A 866 22.02 7.82 -22.85
C LEU A 866 23.27 8.28 -23.62
N GLU A 867 23.11 9.22 -24.56
CA GLU A 867 24.24 9.96 -25.13
C GLU A 867 24.88 10.87 -24.06
N PRO A 868 26.22 11.10 -24.09
CA PRO A 868 26.92 11.93 -23.10
C PRO A 868 26.30 13.33 -22.92
N SER A 869 25.87 13.96 -24.02
CA SER A 869 25.21 15.27 -24.03
C SER A 869 23.85 15.31 -23.31
N HIS A 870 23.25 14.15 -23.02
CA HIS A 870 21.91 14.05 -22.44
C HIS A 870 21.89 13.48 -21.02
N GLN A 871 23.06 13.18 -20.43
CA GLN A 871 23.15 12.63 -19.07
C GLN A 871 22.65 13.62 -18.00
N GLU A 872 22.83 14.92 -18.23
CA GLU A 872 22.32 15.98 -17.32
C GLU A 872 20.79 16.13 -17.35
N ILE A 873 20.13 15.56 -18.36
CA ILE A 873 18.68 15.72 -18.59
C ILE A 873 17.89 14.65 -17.84
N VAL A 874 18.51 13.51 -17.49
CA VAL A 874 17.87 12.44 -16.72
C VAL A 874 18.20 12.56 -15.24
N SER A 875 17.18 12.52 -14.39
CA SER A 875 17.34 12.61 -12.94
C SER A 875 16.46 11.57 -12.26
N LEU A 876 16.96 10.92 -11.22
CA LEU A 876 16.26 9.87 -10.46
C LEU A 876 16.05 10.31 -9.00
N THR A 877 15.75 11.60 -8.79
CA THR A 877 15.65 12.25 -7.47
C THR A 877 14.60 11.63 -6.54
N ARG A 878 13.50 11.11 -7.08
CA ARG A 878 12.44 10.50 -6.26
C ARG A 878 12.53 8.99 -6.15
N LEU A 879 13.56 8.36 -6.71
CA LEU A 879 13.69 6.90 -6.71
C LEU A 879 13.92 6.38 -5.29
N LYS A 880 13.03 5.50 -4.81
CA LYS A 880 13.05 4.94 -3.45
C LYS A 880 13.39 3.45 -3.44
N VAL A 881 12.85 2.69 -4.39
CA VAL A 881 12.96 1.23 -4.42
C VAL A 881 13.42 0.75 -5.77
N VAL A 882 14.51 -0.01 -5.78
CA VAL A 882 15.05 -0.69 -6.95
C VAL A 882 15.14 -2.18 -6.65
N THR A 883 14.47 -2.99 -7.48
CA THR A 883 14.57 -4.45 -7.44
C THR A 883 14.91 -4.96 -8.83
N ILE A 884 16.04 -5.67 -8.95
CA ILE A 884 16.51 -6.25 -10.20
C ILE A 884 16.84 -7.72 -9.96
N SER A 885 16.19 -8.61 -10.69
CA SER A 885 16.44 -10.04 -10.59
C SER A 885 16.47 -10.76 -11.93
N ASN A 886 17.30 -11.80 -12.05
CA ASN A 886 17.37 -12.66 -13.24
C ASN A 886 17.62 -11.86 -14.55
N CYS A 887 18.61 -10.97 -14.54
CA CYS A 887 18.97 -10.07 -15.65
C CYS A 887 20.41 -10.33 -16.13
N ASP A 888 20.68 -11.52 -16.66
CA ASP A 888 22.03 -12.08 -16.81
C ASP A 888 22.91 -11.46 -17.90
N LYS A 889 22.39 -10.57 -18.75
CA LYS A 889 23.20 -9.81 -19.72
C LYS A 889 23.62 -8.43 -19.24
N LEU A 890 23.06 -7.96 -18.13
CA LEU A 890 23.36 -6.64 -17.60
C LEU A 890 24.79 -6.63 -17.05
N LYS A 891 25.63 -5.70 -17.51
CA LYS A 891 27.01 -5.54 -17.01
C LYS A 891 27.13 -4.48 -15.93
N THR A 892 26.40 -3.38 -16.11
CA THR A 892 26.36 -2.21 -15.23
C THR A 892 24.92 -1.78 -15.02
N ILE A 893 24.55 -1.39 -13.80
CA ILE A 893 23.16 -0.99 -13.49
C ILE A 893 22.98 0.53 -13.63
N PHE A 894 23.87 1.33 -13.06
CA PHE A 894 23.80 2.79 -13.07
C PHE A 894 25.11 3.41 -13.58
N SER A 895 25.00 4.58 -14.22
CA SER A 895 26.16 5.45 -14.44
C SER A 895 26.44 6.30 -13.19
N PRO A 896 27.67 6.83 -13.02
CA PRO A 896 28.00 7.77 -11.95
C PRO A 896 27.02 8.95 -11.89
N CYS A 897 26.74 9.59 -13.02
CA CYS A 897 25.83 10.74 -13.13
C CYS A 897 24.41 10.42 -12.65
N LEU A 898 23.83 9.28 -13.08
CA LEU A 898 22.52 8.85 -12.60
C LEU A 898 22.53 8.56 -11.10
N SER A 899 23.62 7.98 -10.60
CA SER A 899 23.75 7.63 -9.17
C SER A 899 23.78 8.83 -8.23
N GLN A 900 24.34 9.96 -8.67
CA GLN A 900 24.36 11.20 -7.91
C GLN A 900 22.95 11.77 -7.69
N SER A 901 22.06 11.61 -8.67
CA SER A 901 20.69 12.12 -8.56
C SER A 901 19.81 11.33 -7.58
N MET A 902 20.17 10.08 -7.23
CA MET A 902 19.36 9.16 -6.41
C MET A 902 19.43 9.44 -4.90
N LEU A 903 19.11 10.67 -4.49
CA LEU A 903 19.24 11.12 -3.10
C LEU A 903 18.23 10.48 -2.12
N HIS A 904 17.14 9.91 -2.65
CA HIS A 904 16.03 9.36 -1.86
C HIS A 904 15.94 7.83 -1.90
N LEU A 905 16.94 7.14 -2.46
CA LEU A 905 16.96 5.68 -2.53
C LEU A 905 16.96 5.10 -1.12
N GLN A 906 16.00 4.23 -0.81
CA GLN A 906 15.81 3.58 0.49
C GLN A 906 16.12 2.08 0.43
N GLU A 907 15.77 1.41 -0.67
CA GLU A 907 16.00 -0.02 -0.86
C GLU A 907 16.63 -0.32 -2.23
N LEU A 908 17.72 -1.06 -2.21
CA LEU A 908 18.37 -1.63 -3.38
C LEU A 908 18.50 -3.15 -3.21
N THR A 909 17.75 -3.89 -4.03
CA THR A 909 17.79 -5.36 -4.07
C THR A 909 18.22 -5.84 -5.47
N ILE A 910 19.32 -6.60 -5.53
CA ILE A 910 19.84 -7.21 -6.76
C ILE A 910 19.99 -8.71 -6.51
N SER A 911 19.45 -9.57 -7.37
CA SER A 911 19.65 -11.01 -7.18
C SER A 911 19.66 -11.83 -8.46
N TYR A 912 20.50 -12.87 -8.55
CA TYR A 912 20.59 -13.73 -9.75
C TYR A 912 20.90 -12.90 -11.00
N CYS A 913 21.97 -12.11 -10.96
CA CYS A 913 22.39 -11.25 -12.07
C CYS A 913 23.87 -11.51 -12.38
N ASP A 914 24.16 -12.62 -13.05
CA ASP A 914 25.49 -13.25 -13.01
C ASP A 914 26.59 -12.48 -13.75
N LYS A 915 26.24 -11.62 -14.72
CA LYS A 915 27.21 -10.79 -15.46
C LYS A 915 27.32 -9.35 -14.96
N VAL A 916 26.55 -8.95 -13.96
CA VAL A 916 26.71 -7.61 -13.38
C VAL A 916 28.08 -7.57 -12.71
N GLU A 917 29.00 -6.81 -13.29
CA GLU A 917 30.35 -6.63 -12.72
C GLU A 917 30.38 -5.47 -11.74
N GLN A 918 29.55 -4.45 -11.99
CA GLN A 918 29.52 -3.21 -11.24
C GLN A 918 28.08 -2.72 -11.09
N VAL A 919 27.69 -2.29 -9.89
CA VAL A 919 26.39 -1.61 -9.72
C VAL A 919 26.44 -0.19 -10.27
N ILE A 920 27.53 0.55 -10.01
CA ILE A 920 27.81 1.87 -10.61
C ILE A 920 29.05 1.73 -11.52
N GLY A 921 28.93 2.09 -12.80
CA GLY A 921 30.01 1.99 -13.79
C GLY A 921 31.14 3.02 -13.61
N PHE A 922 32.32 2.78 -14.18
CA PHE A 922 33.44 3.74 -14.19
C PHE A 922 33.24 4.90 -15.18
N VAL A 923 33.76 6.08 -14.83
CA VAL A 923 33.99 7.19 -15.78
C VAL A 923 35.19 6.79 -16.65
N GLN A 924 35.05 6.84 -17.98
CA GLN A 924 36.22 6.68 -18.85
C GLN A 924 37.19 7.85 -18.60
N GLU A 925 38.50 7.57 -18.55
CA GLU A 925 39.55 8.52 -18.12
C GLU A 925 39.58 9.85 -18.89
N GLU A 926 38.84 9.98 -20.01
CA GLU A 926 38.78 11.17 -20.85
C GLU A 926 37.84 12.28 -20.33
N GLU A 927 36.92 12.00 -19.39
CA GLU A 927 35.98 13.02 -18.82
C GLU A 927 36.46 13.64 -17.49
N ILE A 928 37.70 13.39 -17.07
CA ILE A 928 38.25 13.82 -15.76
C ILE A 928 38.62 15.33 -15.72
N ILE A 929 38.62 16.02 -16.87
CA ILE A 929 39.08 17.40 -16.95
C ILE A 929 37.88 18.34 -16.83
N GLU A 930 37.36 18.58 -15.61
CA GLU A 930 37.06 19.96 -15.13
C GLU A 930 36.34 20.06 -13.79
N ASN A 931 35.74 19.00 -13.23
CA ASN A 931 34.93 19.19 -12.02
C ASN A 931 35.26 18.24 -10.85
N ASP A 932 35.97 18.79 -9.86
CA ASP A 932 36.15 18.28 -8.49
C ASP A 932 34.80 18.22 -7.72
N TYR A 933 33.81 17.41 -8.17
CA TYR A 933 32.57 17.24 -7.43
C TYR A 933 32.66 16.14 -6.34
N PRO A 934 32.34 16.45 -5.07
CA PRO A 934 32.25 15.45 -4.02
C PRO A 934 31.04 14.52 -4.26
N LEU A 935 31.33 13.27 -4.62
CA LEU A 935 30.36 12.21 -4.86
C LEU A 935 29.75 11.72 -3.52
N CYS A 936 28.50 12.05 -3.24
CA CYS A 936 27.71 11.43 -2.18
C CYS A 936 26.55 10.65 -2.81
N CYS A 937 26.67 9.31 -2.82
CA CYS A 937 25.66 8.42 -3.41
C CYS A 937 24.82 7.75 -2.31
N TRP A 938 23.49 7.93 -2.39
CA TRP A 938 22.43 7.28 -1.61
C TRP A 938 22.39 7.56 -0.10
N PRO A 939 22.23 8.82 0.34
CA PRO A 939 22.27 9.18 1.76
C PRO A 939 21.12 8.61 2.61
N LYS A 940 20.01 8.23 1.97
CA LYS A 940 18.81 7.66 2.60
C LYS A 940 18.70 6.13 2.47
N LEU A 941 19.73 5.46 1.96
CA LEU A 941 19.67 4.01 1.76
C LEU A 941 19.57 3.32 3.11
N GLU A 942 18.50 2.54 3.32
CA GLU A 942 18.25 1.78 4.55
C GLU A 942 18.56 0.29 4.37
N ILE A 943 18.24 -0.26 3.19
CA ILE A 943 18.34 -1.69 2.88
C ILE A 943 19.17 -1.88 1.61
N LEU A 944 20.27 -2.64 1.75
CA LEU A 944 21.08 -3.14 0.64
C LEU A 944 21.07 -4.67 0.65
N ARG A 945 20.55 -5.28 -0.41
CA ARG A 945 20.51 -6.74 -0.58
C ARG A 945 21.08 -7.13 -1.94
N ILE A 946 22.16 -7.90 -1.93
CA ILE A 946 22.76 -8.45 -3.15
C ILE A 946 22.93 -9.95 -2.96
N LYS A 947 22.34 -10.76 -3.83
CA LYS A 947 22.36 -12.23 -3.67
C LYS A 947 22.63 -12.94 -4.99
N PHE A 948 23.51 -13.94 -5.00
CA PHE A 948 23.75 -14.78 -6.18
C PHE A 948 24.13 -13.94 -7.43
N CYS A 949 25.19 -13.14 -7.32
CA CYS A 949 25.72 -12.35 -8.43
C CYS A 949 27.17 -12.76 -8.71
N GLU A 950 27.37 -13.70 -9.63
CA GLU A 950 28.67 -14.38 -9.81
C GLU A 950 29.83 -13.47 -10.25
N SER A 951 29.56 -12.46 -11.07
CA SER A 951 30.61 -11.58 -11.62
C SER A 951 30.76 -10.24 -10.92
N LEU A 952 29.94 -9.97 -9.89
CA LEU A 952 29.95 -8.67 -9.21
C LEU A 952 31.29 -8.45 -8.52
N LYS A 953 31.98 -7.37 -8.88
CA LYS A 953 33.26 -6.93 -8.31
C LYS A 953 33.10 -5.69 -7.43
N TYR A 954 32.27 -4.73 -7.85
CA TYR A 954 32.15 -3.42 -7.20
C TYR A 954 30.69 -2.98 -7.02
N VAL A 955 30.33 -2.43 -5.86
CA VAL A 955 29.02 -1.80 -5.64
C VAL A 955 29.06 -0.28 -5.89
N CYS A 956 30.04 0.44 -5.35
CA CYS A 956 30.18 1.88 -5.57
C CYS A 956 31.65 2.33 -5.54
N VAL A 957 32.06 3.11 -6.54
CA VAL A 957 33.43 3.65 -6.70
C VAL A 957 33.38 5.18 -6.55
N ASN A 958 34.33 5.74 -5.79
CA ASN A 958 34.52 7.17 -5.50
C ASN A 958 33.40 7.84 -4.69
N THR A 959 33.49 7.85 -3.36
CA THR A 959 32.68 8.75 -2.53
C THR A 959 33.51 9.38 -1.42
N LEU A 960 33.48 10.72 -1.31
CA LEU A 960 33.96 11.41 -0.12
C LEU A 960 32.99 11.09 1.04
N THR A 961 33.54 10.68 2.18
CA THR A 961 32.87 10.10 3.35
C THR A 961 32.02 11.11 4.13
N LEU A 962 30.98 11.67 3.52
CA LEU A 962 30.01 12.54 4.20
C LEU A 962 28.60 12.16 3.71
N GLY A 963 27.88 11.35 4.50
CA GLY A 963 26.42 11.24 4.36
C GLY A 963 25.78 9.85 4.34
N ARG A 964 26.25 8.85 5.11
CA ARG A 964 25.60 7.53 5.19
C ARG A 964 25.01 7.20 6.56
N GLU A 965 24.17 8.10 7.03
CA GLU A 965 23.52 8.02 8.34
C GLU A 965 22.26 7.12 8.36
N SER A 966 21.78 6.59 7.23
CA SER A 966 20.48 5.90 7.17
C SER A 966 20.53 4.37 7.05
N LEU A 967 21.69 3.77 6.77
CA LEU A 967 21.80 2.34 6.43
C LEU A 967 21.54 1.45 7.65
N LYS A 968 20.51 0.60 7.57
CA LYS A 968 20.07 -0.30 8.66
C LYS A 968 20.47 -1.75 8.42
N TYR A 969 20.33 -2.23 7.18
CA TYR A 969 20.50 -3.64 6.82
C TYR A 969 21.34 -3.82 5.56
N VAL A 970 22.41 -4.62 5.66
CA VAL A 970 23.23 -5.04 4.51
C VAL A 970 23.31 -6.57 4.48
N SER A 971 22.88 -7.17 3.38
CA SER A 971 23.02 -8.60 3.11
C SER A 971 23.64 -8.83 1.75
N ILE A 972 24.82 -9.46 1.74
CA ILE A 972 25.51 -9.88 0.53
C ILE A 972 25.75 -11.38 0.63
N LYS A 973 25.13 -12.15 -0.27
CA LYS A 973 25.17 -13.62 -0.26
C LYS A 973 25.58 -14.15 -1.62
N SER A 974 26.49 -15.13 -1.66
CA SER A 974 26.87 -15.85 -2.88
C SER A 974 27.31 -14.92 -4.02
N CYS A 975 28.22 -13.98 -3.73
CA CYS A 975 28.84 -13.05 -4.70
C CYS A 975 30.37 -13.29 -4.75
N PRO A 976 30.85 -14.36 -5.40
CA PRO A 976 32.21 -14.85 -5.24
C PRO A 976 33.31 -13.91 -5.74
N LYS A 977 33.06 -13.07 -6.75
CA LYS A 977 34.06 -12.14 -7.31
C LYS A 977 34.05 -10.75 -6.67
N LEU A 978 33.29 -10.55 -5.59
CA LEU A 978 33.13 -9.23 -4.98
C LEU A 978 34.46 -8.80 -4.36
N ILE A 979 35.02 -7.70 -4.88
CA ILE A 979 36.29 -7.13 -4.42
C ILE A 979 35.99 -6.05 -3.38
N GLN A 980 35.02 -5.18 -3.66
CA GLN A 980 34.81 -3.96 -2.89
C GLN A 980 33.35 -3.51 -2.91
N VAL A 981 32.85 -3.05 -1.76
CA VAL A 981 31.51 -2.47 -1.67
C VAL A 981 31.56 -0.93 -1.76
N PHE A 982 32.55 -0.27 -1.14
CA PHE A 982 32.66 1.21 -1.13
C PHE A 982 34.12 1.71 -1.22
N ASN A 983 34.46 2.64 -2.12
CA ASN A 983 35.83 3.18 -2.25
C ASN A 983 36.06 4.55 -1.55
N THR A 984 37.25 4.73 -0.95
CA THR A 984 37.78 6.01 -0.45
C THR A 984 39.28 6.12 -0.81
N GLU A 985 39.65 6.96 -1.76
CA GLU A 985 41.08 7.22 -2.04
C GLU A 985 41.59 8.47 -1.30
N GLN A 986 42.83 8.38 -0.81
CA GLN A 986 43.64 9.51 -0.36
C GLN A 986 44.62 9.93 -1.47
N ASN A 987 44.73 11.26 -1.65
CA ASN A 987 45.40 11.96 -2.75
C ASN A 987 46.95 11.87 -2.78
N LYS A 988 47.48 11.71 -4.01
CA LYS A 988 48.58 12.45 -4.71
C LYS A 988 50.02 12.62 -4.16
N TYR A 989 50.45 12.06 -3.03
CA TYR A 989 51.90 12.06 -2.71
C TYR A 989 52.42 10.64 -2.45
N GLY A 990 53.12 10.10 -3.45
CA GLY A 990 53.51 8.70 -3.57
C GLY A 990 54.16 8.10 -2.32
N GLN A 991 53.45 7.16 -1.71
CA GLN A 991 53.99 6.03 -0.95
C GLN A 991 53.13 4.81 -1.28
N ASP A 992 53.80 3.72 -1.62
CA ASP A 992 53.36 2.36 -1.94
C ASP A 992 51.84 2.06 -2.05
N ILE A 993 51.48 1.58 -3.24
CA ILE A 993 50.17 1.03 -3.62
C ILE A 993 49.82 -0.12 -2.66
N LEU A 994 48.92 0.15 -1.71
CA LEU A 994 48.28 -0.86 -0.87
C LEU A 994 46.78 -0.89 -1.20
N LEU A 995 46.37 -1.95 -1.89
CA LEU A 995 44.97 -2.27 -2.21
C LEU A 995 44.12 -2.32 -0.93
N PRO A 996 43.04 -1.53 -0.81
CA PRO A 996 42.20 -1.56 0.38
C PRO A 996 41.09 -2.62 0.26
N GLY A 997 41.17 -3.65 1.10
CA GLY A 997 40.11 -4.63 1.33
C GLY A 997 38.97 -4.06 2.19
N LEU A 998 37.77 -4.62 2.01
CA LEU A 998 36.47 -4.22 2.60
C LEU A 998 36.49 -3.69 4.05
N GLY A 999 37.38 -4.19 4.92
CA GLY A 999 37.47 -3.77 6.31
C GLY A 999 38.03 -2.37 6.57
N SER A 1000 38.68 -1.73 5.58
CA SER A 1000 39.17 -0.34 5.72
C SER A 1000 38.14 0.73 5.36
N GLN A 1001 36.93 0.34 4.90
CA GLN A 1001 36.01 1.20 4.13
C GLN A 1001 34.65 1.46 4.79
N ILE A 1002 34.36 0.88 5.95
CA ILE A 1002 33.20 1.28 6.79
C ILE A 1002 33.65 2.43 7.69
N ARG A 1003 33.80 3.62 7.11
CA ARG A 1003 33.86 4.88 7.86
C ARG A 1003 32.49 5.55 7.79
N ASP A 1004 32.05 6.13 8.90
CA ASP A 1004 30.86 6.99 8.98
C ASP A 1004 29.47 6.34 8.78
N CYS A 1005 29.30 5.07 9.16
CA CYS A 1005 27.98 4.39 9.23
C CYS A 1005 27.47 4.29 10.67
N SER A 1006 26.85 5.35 11.21
CA SER A 1006 26.42 5.44 12.63
C SER A 1006 25.21 4.56 12.99
N PHE A 1007 24.45 4.06 12.01
CA PHE A 1007 23.16 3.36 12.21
C PHE A 1007 23.09 1.91 11.69
N LEU A 1008 24.17 1.38 11.10
CA LEU A 1008 24.21 0.00 10.61
C LEU A 1008 23.89 -0.96 11.75
N GLU A 1009 22.86 -1.81 11.64
CA GLU A 1009 22.44 -2.74 12.71
C GLU A 1009 22.87 -4.19 12.44
N HIS A 1010 22.91 -4.60 11.17
CA HIS A 1010 23.22 -5.97 10.74
C HIS A 1010 24.13 -6.02 9.50
N LEU A 1011 25.20 -6.83 9.54
CA LEU A 1011 26.06 -7.16 8.40
C LEU A 1011 26.10 -8.68 8.20
N ILE A 1012 25.68 -9.18 7.02
CA ILE A 1012 25.75 -10.61 6.66
C ILE A 1012 26.53 -10.77 5.35
N GLU A 1013 27.66 -11.47 5.41
CA GLU A 1013 28.53 -11.78 4.26
C GLU A 1013 28.72 -13.29 4.12
N GLU A 1014 28.35 -13.86 2.95
CA GLU A 1014 28.60 -15.26 2.59
C GLU A 1014 29.28 -15.32 1.21
N ALA A 1015 30.59 -15.58 1.14
CA ALA A 1015 31.36 -15.50 -0.12
C ALA A 1015 32.42 -16.61 -0.23
N GLU A 1016 32.36 -17.43 -1.29
CA GLU A 1016 33.20 -18.63 -1.41
C GLU A 1016 34.66 -18.37 -1.83
N LYS A 1017 35.02 -17.24 -2.47
CA LYS A 1017 36.41 -16.98 -2.96
C LYS A 1017 36.75 -15.49 -3.16
N VAL A 1018 36.89 -14.72 -2.07
CA VAL A 1018 37.39 -13.33 -2.13
C VAL A 1018 38.90 -13.33 -1.92
N ASP A 1019 39.71 -12.92 -2.90
CA ASP A 1019 41.18 -12.82 -2.75
C ASP A 1019 41.57 -11.67 -1.80
N ASP A 1020 42.32 -12.01 -0.74
CA ASP A 1020 42.93 -11.15 0.30
C ASP A 1020 42.04 -10.07 0.99
N ILE A 1021 41.55 -10.37 2.20
CA ILE A 1021 40.98 -9.36 3.12
C ILE A 1021 42.06 -8.89 4.10
N TYR A 1022 42.61 -7.68 3.87
CA TYR A 1022 43.57 -7.02 4.75
C TYR A 1022 42.93 -5.82 5.48
N VAL A 1023 42.79 -5.89 6.80
CA VAL A 1023 42.35 -4.78 7.69
C VAL A 1023 43.56 -4.20 8.45
N SER A 1024 44.21 -3.15 7.95
CA SER A 1024 45.39 -2.57 8.63
C SER A 1024 45.22 -1.14 9.13
N ASN A 1025 45.62 -0.97 10.41
CA ASN A 1025 46.18 0.17 11.14
C ASN A 1025 45.55 1.56 11.03
N MET A 1026 44.98 2.03 12.15
CA MET A 1026 44.78 3.45 12.41
C MET A 1026 45.94 3.99 13.27
N LYS A 1027 46.87 4.74 12.68
CA LYS A 1027 47.75 5.60 13.50
C LYS A 1027 46.97 6.83 13.97
N ASN A 1028 46.84 6.88 15.30
CA ASN A 1028 46.48 7.96 16.21
C ASN A 1028 45.94 9.31 15.68
N HIS A 1029 44.91 9.74 16.41
CA HIS A 1029 44.31 11.07 16.57
C HIS A 1029 43.01 11.34 15.79
N TYR A 1030 42.07 12.02 16.47
CA TYR A 1030 40.73 12.50 16.10
C TYR A 1030 39.49 11.69 16.59
N PRO A 1031 38.40 12.38 16.99
CA PRO A 1031 37.55 11.99 18.13
C PRO A 1031 36.20 11.32 17.78
N LEU A 1032 35.71 10.51 18.73
CA LEU A 1032 34.30 10.16 19.02
C LEU A 1032 33.41 9.61 17.87
N PHE A 1033 33.48 8.30 17.60
CA PHE A 1033 32.49 7.57 16.78
C PHE A 1033 31.97 6.33 17.55
N ARG A 1034 30.64 6.10 17.59
CA ARG A 1034 29.99 4.90 18.16
C ARG A 1034 28.88 4.36 17.23
N PRO A 1035 29.09 3.28 16.46
CA PRO A 1035 28.06 2.66 15.62
C PRO A 1035 26.97 1.94 16.42
N LYS A 1036 25.74 1.85 15.87
CA LYS A 1036 24.60 1.09 16.42
C LYS A 1036 24.59 -0.42 16.07
N LEU A 1037 25.65 -0.93 15.44
CA LEU A 1037 25.77 -2.31 14.99
C LEU A 1037 25.45 -3.30 16.10
N ARG A 1038 24.43 -4.13 15.86
CA ARG A 1038 23.93 -5.14 16.80
C ARG A 1038 24.45 -6.53 16.42
N SER A 1039 24.49 -6.84 15.13
CA SER A 1039 24.81 -8.20 14.67
C SER A 1039 25.75 -8.22 13.47
N VAL A 1040 26.71 -9.14 13.51
CA VAL A 1040 27.61 -9.46 12.39
C VAL A 1040 27.58 -10.96 12.16
N THR A 1041 27.35 -11.38 10.92
CA THR A 1041 27.44 -12.78 10.49
C THR A 1041 28.34 -12.88 9.27
N ILE A 1042 29.39 -13.69 9.34
CA ILE A 1042 30.30 -13.94 8.24
C ILE A 1042 30.40 -15.43 8.05
N LYS A 1043 30.18 -15.93 6.83
CA LYS A 1043 30.29 -17.36 6.53
C LYS A 1043 31.10 -17.63 5.27
N SER A 1044 31.86 -18.71 5.29
CA SER A 1044 32.58 -19.27 4.13
C SER A 1044 33.65 -18.36 3.53
N CYS A 1045 34.15 -17.35 4.25
CA CYS A 1045 35.16 -16.41 3.74
C CYS A 1045 36.58 -17.01 3.78
N GLU A 1046 37.04 -17.56 2.66
CA GLU A 1046 38.31 -18.31 2.55
C GLU A 1046 39.57 -17.52 2.93
N ASN A 1047 39.59 -16.20 2.73
CA ASN A 1047 40.79 -15.36 2.95
C ASN A 1047 40.69 -14.37 4.12
N LEU A 1048 39.63 -14.44 4.93
CA LEU A 1048 39.49 -13.57 6.10
C LEU A 1048 40.57 -13.91 7.14
N LYS A 1049 41.48 -12.97 7.46
CA LYS A 1049 42.53 -13.17 8.48
C LYS A 1049 42.14 -12.67 9.87
N TYR A 1050 41.36 -11.59 9.93
CA TYR A 1050 40.85 -10.97 11.15
C TYR A 1050 39.63 -10.09 10.82
N LEU A 1051 38.71 -9.91 11.78
CA LEU A 1051 37.46 -9.16 11.61
C LEU A 1051 37.69 -7.65 11.62
N CYS A 1052 38.32 -7.13 12.68
CA CYS A 1052 38.69 -5.72 12.81
C CYS A 1052 39.80 -5.51 13.87
N SER A 1053 40.30 -4.29 14.03
CA SER A 1053 41.27 -3.96 15.08
C SER A 1053 40.61 -3.88 16.47
N SER A 1054 41.38 -4.11 17.54
CA SER A 1054 40.90 -3.96 18.92
C SER A 1054 40.42 -2.53 19.24
N THR A 1055 41.00 -1.52 18.60
CA THR A 1055 40.58 -0.10 18.65
C THR A 1055 39.22 0.16 17.98
N LEU A 1056 38.90 -0.53 16.89
CA LEU A 1056 37.56 -0.49 16.26
C LEU A 1056 36.53 -1.23 17.11
N ALA A 1057 36.92 -2.36 17.70
CA ALA A 1057 36.06 -3.16 18.56
C ALA A 1057 35.56 -2.38 19.79
N GLN A 1058 36.40 -1.54 20.42
CA GLN A 1058 36.01 -0.65 21.52
C GLN A 1058 34.94 0.38 21.12
N ARG A 1059 34.83 0.68 19.83
CA ARG A 1059 33.87 1.65 19.31
C ARG A 1059 32.51 1.05 18.97
N LEU A 1060 32.30 -0.27 19.13
CA LEU A 1060 31.04 -1.00 18.84
C LEU A 1060 30.27 -1.42 20.12
N PRO A 1061 29.74 -0.48 20.94
CA PRO A 1061 29.16 -0.82 22.24
C PRO A 1061 27.79 -1.49 22.18
N ASN A 1062 27.13 -1.53 21.01
CA ASN A 1062 25.80 -2.11 20.82
C ASN A 1062 25.80 -3.52 20.22
N LEU A 1063 26.98 -4.05 19.90
CA LEU A 1063 27.13 -5.35 19.25
C LEU A 1063 26.73 -6.46 20.23
N ASN A 1064 25.64 -7.15 19.92
CA ASN A 1064 25.08 -8.23 20.73
C ASN A 1064 25.24 -9.63 20.12
N TYR A 1065 25.48 -9.72 18.81
CA TYR A 1065 25.58 -10.99 18.09
C TYR A 1065 26.76 -11.00 17.12
N ILE A 1066 27.65 -11.99 17.24
CA ILE A 1066 28.70 -12.26 16.26
C ILE A 1066 28.64 -13.74 15.88
N SER A 1067 28.54 -14.03 14.59
CA SER A 1067 28.74 -15.39 14.05
C SER A 1067 29.78 -15.40 12.95
N ILE A 1068 30.80 -16.24 13.07
CA ILE A 1068 31.83 -16.46 12.05
C ILE A 1068 31.91 -17.96 11.75
N GLU A 1069 31.58 -18.36 10.54
CA GLU A 1069 31.48 -19.78 10.16
C GLU A 1069 32.37 -20.03 8.91
N ASP A 1070 33.05 -21.18 8.84
CA ASP A 1070 33.78 -21.65 7.65
C ASP A 1070 34.83 -20.67 7.09
N CYS A 1071 35.57 -19.98 7.96
CA CYS A 1071 36.65 -19.04 7.58
C CYS A 1071 38.05 -19.66 7.83
N PRO A 1072 38.62 -20.43 6.88
CA PRO A 1072 39.80 -21.27 7.11
C PRO A 1072 41.10 -20.49 7.36
N ARG A 1073 41.20 -19.23 6.92
CA ARG A 1073 42.39 -18.37 7.11
C ARG A 1073 42.27 -17.39 8.28
N LEU A 1074 41.21 -17.47 9.09
CA LEU A 1074 41.02 -16.59 10.23
C LEU A 1074 42.02 -16.95 11.33
N ILE A 1075 42.95 -16.04 11.65
CA ILE A 1075 44.00 -16.27 12.66
C ILE A 1075 43.53 -15.80 14.03
N GLN A 1076 42.85 -14.66 14.07
CA GLN A 1076 42.29 -14.08 15.28
C GLN A 1076 41.04 -13.30 14.93
N VAL A 1077 40.07 -13.22 15.83
CA VAL A 1077 38.86 -12.42 15.57
C VAL A 1077 39.22 -10.93 15.56
N PHE A 1078 39.98 -10.45 16.55
CA PHE A 1078 40.39 -9.05 16.63
C PHE A 1078 41.91 -8.89 16.63
N ASN A 1079 42.41 -7.91 15.88
CA ASN A 1079 43.86 -7.65 15.77
C ASN A 1079 44.36 -6.67 16.85
N MET A 1080 45.48 -7.00 17.50
CA MET A 1080 46.17 -6.13 18.46
C MET A 1080 47.25 -5.31 17.76
N GLU A 1081 47.14 -3.99 17.85
CA GLU A 1081 48.19 -3.09 17.35
C GLU A 1081 49.41 -3.20 18.29
N THR A 1082 50.56 -3.58 17.74
CA THR A 1082 51.77 -4.05 18.45
C THR A 1082 52.52 -2.99 19.28
N ASN A 1083 51.92 -1.84 19.62
CA ASN A 1083 52.65 -0.71 20.23
C ASN A 1083 51.84 0.10 21.26
N LYS A 1084 51.04 -0.54 22.12
CA LYS A 1084 50.46 0.13 23.30
C LYS A 1084 50.70 -0.69 24.56
N ASP A 1085 51.17 0.00 25.60
CA ASP A 1085 51.57 -0.54 26.89
C ASP A 1085 50.51 -1.51 27.45
N GLU A 1086 50.97 -2.65 27.97
CA GLU A 1086 50.16 -3.70 28.61
C GLU A 1086 49.21 -3.16 29.71
N PHE A 1087 49.40 -1.92 30.16
CA PHE A 1087 48.59 -1.26 31.20
C PHE A 1087 47.29 -0.60 30.72
N GLU A 1088 47.14 -0.18 29.45
CA GLU A 1088 45.87 0.43 28.97
C GLU A 1088 44.79 -0.60 28.57
N LEU A 1089 45.15 -1.88 28.46
CA LEU A 1089 44.30 -2.94 27.90
C LEU A 1089 43.59 -3.80 28.96
N GLN A 1090 43.72 -3.50 30.25
CA GLN A 1090 43.12 -4.34 31.31
C GLN A 1090 41.58 -4.42 31.26
N ASN A 1091 40.88 -3.67 30.41
CA ASN A 1091 39.41 -3.68 30.34
C ASN A 1091 38.85 -3.45 28.92
N LEU A 1092 39.04 -4.39 27.98
CA LEU A 1092 38.21 -4.41 26.77
C LEU A 1092 36.80 -4.89 27.15
N CYS A 1093 35.81 -4.00 27.08
CA CYS A 1093 34.44 -4.26 27.55
C CYS A 1093 33.44 -4.27 26.39
N TRP A 1094 32.73 -5.40 26.21
CA TRP A 1094 31.56 -5.49 25.33
C TRP A 1094 30.30 -5.64 26.20
N PRO A 1095 29.70 -4.52 26.62
CA PRO A 1095 28.63 -4.51 27.61
C PRO A 1095 27.29 -5.02 27.08
N LYS A 1096 27.20 -5.52 25.84
CA LYS A 1096 25.95 -6.04 25.27
C LYS A 1096 26.12 -7.31 24.45
N LEU A 1097 27.34 -7.87 24.35
CA LEU A 1097 27.56 -9.09 23.57
C LEU A 1097 26.87 -10.28 24.25
N GLU A 1098 25.79 -10.77 23.65
CA GLU A 1098 24.97 -11.89 24.15
C GLU A 1098 25.37 -13.20 23.50
N ILE A 1099 25.71 -13.18 22.21
CA ILE A 1099 25.99 -14.38 21.41
C ILE A 1099 27.30 -14.21 20.63
N LEU A 1100 28.24 -15.14 20.87
CA LEU A 1100 29.46 -15.30 20.08
C LEU A 1100 29.55 -16.73 19.54
N ARG A 1101 29.49 -16.88 18.23
CA ARG A 1101 29.53 -18.15 17.53
C ARG A 1101 30.69 -18.17 16.53
N ILE A 1102 31.55 -19.19 16.62
CA ILE A 1102 32.69 -19.40 15.75
C ILE A 1102 32.72 -20.87 15.35
N VAL A 1103 32.62 -21.17 14.06
CA VAL A 1103 32.51 -22.56 13.58
C VAL A 1103 33.49 -22.77 12.42
N ASN A 1104 34.18 -23.91 12.40
CA ASN A 1104 35.03 -24.38 11.29
C ASN A 1104 36.19 -23.43 10.89
N CYS A 1105 36.75 -22.64 11.81
CA CYS A 1105 37.88 -21.74 11.54
C CYS A 1105 39.23 -22.42 11.87
N GLN A 1106 39.88 -22.98 10.84
CA GLN A 1106 40.96 -23.98 11.01
C GLN A 1106 42.24 -23.45 11.69
N ILE A 1107 42.64 -22.21 11.42
CA ILE A 1107 43.88 -21.62 11.95
C ILE A 1107 43.64 -20.57 13.03
N LEU A 1108 42.41 -20.45 13.52
CA LEU A 1108 42.06 -19.47 14.54
C LEU A 1108 42.75 -19.83 15.84
N LYS A 1109 43.54 -18.90 16.37
CA LYS A 1109 44.28 -19.07 17.62
C LYS A 1109 43.62 -18.39 18.80
N TYR A 1110 43.07 -17.18 18.61
CA TYR A 1110 42.55 -16.34 19.69
C TYR A 1110 41.32 -15.53 19.24
N VAL A 1111 40.41 -15.22 20.16
CA VAL A 1111 39.46 -14.10 19.96
C VAL A 1111 40.19 -12.76 20.16
N LEU A 1112 40.95 -12.66 21.26
CA LEU A 1112 41.97 -11.63 21.52
C LEU A 1112 43.21 -12.27 22.20
N PRO A 1113 44.44 -11.86 21.84
CA PRO A 1113 45.65 -12.29 22.56
C PRO A 1113 45.77 -11.65 23.96
N ASN A 1114 46.19 -12.43 24.96
CA ASN A 1114 46.74 -11.99 26.26
C ASN A 1114 45.94 -10.95 27.07
N THR A 1115 44.62 -10.86 26.90
CA THR A 1115 43.77 -9.86 27.58
C THR A 1115 42.52 -10.49 28.20
N LEU A 1116 42.14 -10.09 29.42
CA LEU A 1116 40.88 -10.47 30.06
C LEU A 1116 39.70 -9.88 29.28
N LEU A 1117 38.83 -10.74 28.76
CA LEU A 1117 37.67 -10.35 27.96
C LEU A 1117 36.49 -10.05 28.91
N ASN A 1118 36.08 -8.79 29.04
CA ASN A 1118 34.94 -8.44 29.88
C ASN A 1118 33.65 -8.40 29.05
N VAL A 1119 32.86 -9.48 29.13
CA VAL A 1119 31.60 -9.71 28.40
C VAL A 1119 30.46 -10.02 29.38
N PRO A 1120 30.00 -9.03 30.16
CA PRO A 1120 29.14 -9.27 31.32
C PRO A 1120 27.74 -9.81 30.97
N PHE A 1121 27.32 -9.78 29.70
CA PHE A 1121 26.01 -10.22 29.23
C PHE A 1121 26.07 -11.41 28.26
N LEU A 1122 27.21 -12.09 28.14
CA LEU A 1122 27.36 -13.23 27.22
C LEU A 1122 26.50 -14.42 27.69
N GLN A 1123 25.48 -14.75 26.91
CA GLN A 1123 24.56 -15.84 27.18
C GLN A 1123 24.97 -17.11 26.43
N TYR A 1124 25.55 -16.96 25.23
CA TYR A 1124 25.88 -18.07 24.35
C TYR A 1124 27.27 -17.91 23.73
N LEU A 1125 28.14 -18.87 24.00
CA LEU A 1125 29.46 -19.01 23.37
C LEU A 1125 29.54 -20.39 22.72
N GLU A 1126 29.78 -20.41 21.40
CA GLU A 1126 29.97 -21.64 20.65
C GLU A 1126 31.23 -21.52 19.79
N VAL A 1127 32.25 -22.31 20.10
CA VAL A 1127 33.46 -22.47 19.28
C VAL A 1127 33.55 -23.93 18.87
N LEU A 1128 33.32 -24.22 17.58
CA LEU A 1128 33.25 -25.58 17.05
C LEU A 1128 34.28 -25.76 15.93
N ASN A 1129 34.98 -26.90 15.94
CA ASN A 1129 35.91 -27.30 14.88
C ASN A 1129 36.98 -26.23 14.53
N CYS A 1130 37.59 -25.63 15.56
CA CYS A 1130 38.70 -24.66 15.47
C CYS A 1130 39.95 -25.24 16.17
N PRO A 1131 40.73 -26.12 15.53
CA PRO A 1131 41.72 -26.97 16.19
C PRO A 1131 42.96 -26.24 16.72
N GLN A 1132 43.26 -25.03 16.22
CA GLN A 1132 44.39 -24.21 16.70
C GLN A 1132 44.02 -23.22 17.82
N PHE A 1133 42.76 -23.25 18.28
CA PHE A 1133 42.25 -22.26 19.21
C PHE A 1133 42.80 -22.49 20.62
N SER A 1134 43.54 -21.52 21.17
CA SER A 1134 44.23 -21.61 22.45
C SER A 1134 43.77 -20.50 23.40
N CYS A 1135 43.01 -20.91 24.44
CA CYS A 1135 42.63 -20.14 25.64
C CYS A 1135 41.49 -19.10 25.52
N PHE A 1136 40.64 -19.07 26.55
CA PHE A 1136 39.62 -18.06 26.86
C PHE A 1136 39.80 -17.69 28.34
N ILE A 1137 40.08 -16.41 28.67
CA ILE A 1137 40.02 -15.92 30.06
C ILE A 1137 38.84 -14.95 30.15
N VAL A 1138 37.73 -15.39 30.77
CA VAL A 1138 36.51 -14.58 30.95
C VAL A 1138 36.24 -14.43 32.45
N GLN A 1139 36.02 -13.20 32.92
CA GLN A 1139 35.32 -12.96 34.18
C GLN A 1139 33.81 -12.95 33.89
N ALA A 1140 33.07 -13.98 34.32
CA ALA A 1140 31.61 -14.03 34.16
C ALA A 1140 30.94 -14.46 35.48
N PRO A 1141 29.89 -13.75 35.93
CA PRO A 1141 28.99 -14.25 36.96
C PRO A 1141 27.87 -15.05 36.28
N LEU A 1142 27.90 -16.39 36.40
CA LEU A 1142 26.80 -17.38 36.25
C LEU A 1142 27.14 -18.61 35.40
N ILE A 1143 26.89 -19.76 36.02
CA ILE A 1143 27.28 -21.15 35.70
C ILE A 1143 26.61 -21.77 34.45
N LYS A 1144 25.81 -21.02 33.67
CA LYS A 1144 25.06 -21.61 32.53
C LYS A 1144 25.84 -21.76 31.22
N VAL A 1145 26.98 -21.07 31.04
CA VAL A 1145 27.74 -21.05 29.77
C VAL A 1145 28.62 -22.30 29.56
N LEU A 1146 28.90 -23.09 30.60
CA LEU A 1146 29.85 -24.21 30.52
C LEU A 1146 29.28 -25.52 29.93
N PHE A 1147 27.97 -25.64 29.71
CA PHE A 1147 27.36 -26.93 29.36
C PHE A 1147 27.48 -27.37 27.89
N LYS A 1148 27.94 -26.51 26.97
CA LYS A 1148 28.17 -26.89 25.56
C LYS A 1148 29.63 -27.18 25.18
N LEU A 1149 30.60 -26.80 26.02
CA LEU A 1149 32.02 -27.17 25.80
C LEU A 1149 32.28 -28.67 26.00
N PHE A 1150 31.42 -29.37 26.74
CA PHE A 1150 31.62 -30.78 27.10
C PHE A 1150 31.24 -31.79 26.01
N ALA A 1151 30.64 -31.37 24.89
CA ALA A 1151 30.14 -32.32 23.89
C ALA A 1151 31.16 -32.71 22.79
N PHE A 1152 32.32 -32.05 22.65
CA PHE A 1152 33.24 -32.33 21.54
C PHE A 1152 34.75 -32.16 21.85
N CYS A 1153 35.16 -32.18 23.12
CA CYS A 1153 36.58 -32.12 23.49
C CYS A 1153 37.20 -33.52 23.72
N ILE A 1154 37.37 -34.33 22.67
CA ILE A 1154 38.22 -35.54 22.74
C ILE A 1154 39.66 -35.27 22.24
N TRP A 1155 39.99 -34.09 21.67
CA TRP A 1155 41.33 -33.84 21.10
C TRP A 1155 41.88 -32.41 21.31
N ILE A 1156 41.86 -31.88 22.55
CA ILE A 1156 42.70 -30.71 22.90
C ILE A 1156 43.51 -31.06 24.16
N ARG A 1157 44.83 -31.16 23.98
CA ARG A 1157 45.81 -31.21 25.08
C ARG A 1157 45.88 -29.81 25.70
N GLU A 1158 45.62 -29.73 27.00
CA GLU A 1158 45.72 -28.54 27.88
C GLU A 1158 44.66 -27.45 27.68
N VAL A 1159 43.53 -27.58 28.38
CA VAL A 1159 42.72 -26.42 28.80
C VAL A 1159 43.10 -26.11 30.25
N VAL A 1160 43.82 -25.02 30.47
CA VAL A 1160 44.12 -24.50 31.81
C VAL A 1160 42.94 -23.64 32.27
N PHE A 1161 42.14 -24.13 33.22
CA PHE A 1161 41.18 -23.31 33.96
C PHE A 1161 41.88 -22.70 35.18
N SER A 1162 42.21 -21.40 35.11
CA SER A 1162 42.57 -20.61 36.29
C SER A 1162 41.29 -20.03 36.89
N ILE A 1163 40.74 -20.66 37.92
CA ILE A 1163 39.67 -20.08 38.75
C ILE A 1163 40.34 -19.37 39.93
N THR A 1164 40.50 -18.05 39.84
CA THR A 1164 40.86 -17.22 41.00
C THR A 1164 39.61 -16.99 41.84
N TRP A 1165 39.57 -17.60 43.03
CA TRP A 1165 38.62 -17.24 44.07
C TRP A 1165 39.24 -16.09 44.88
N ASP A 1166 38.72 -14.87 44.72
CA ASP A 1166 38.98 -13.81 45.70
C ASP A 1166 37.79 -13.75 46.66
N MET A 1167 38.13 -13.83 47.96
CA MET A 1167 37.24 -13.75 49.12
C MET A 1167 36.75 -12.32 49.34
#